data_AF-A0A179HMZ7-F1
#
_entry.id   AF-A0A179HMZ7-F1
#
_cell.length_a   1.000
_cell.length_b   1.000
_cell.length_c   1.000
_cell.angle_alpha   90.00
_cell.angle_beta   90.00
_cell.angle_gamma   90.00
#
_symmetry.space_group_name_H-M   'P 1'
#
loop_
_entity.id
_entity.type
_entity.pdbx_description
1 polymer ?
#
loop_
_entity_poly.entity_id
_entity_poly.type
_entity_poly.pdbx_seq_one_letter_code
_entity_poly.pdbx_strand_id
1 'polypeptide(L)'
;MDTTQESIPLGNVDPESTCSHPCPEQIEASIEAGNASDDSHFDLSAPFNDTIEDVLRATLAYKAFAVSETSPGIIAKDLSNLDDLAWYGISEAGQMELWTDEVSRLMDLANEPEIPILYRPATADGDKVFATDSPAAHRVTSRFARRMLDAINIIVHDSQAALAINCRKLCNPDILTRSRKHLQAMAAQSSQASAHGAAEELSLEEDHYRFMGYCTAVLSRVVNNKRYVSDSEYHDGETRTATAANGDDESLSPMIFARHNFEVVGIANSTAKSMTTEMQYYMHTTRHQYAILELLRIMLSSFRSMGLGPDNFFKGGHPGSAMGMAAIGVALWKYTMRYSPRNPDFFNRDRFVLSNGHTCLFQYTFLHLTGYPAMTLDQLKSYHSSRTDSLCPGHPEIEHPGIEVTTGPLGQGVANAVGLAMATKNLAATYNRPEAGFNLIDNTTWCMIGDACLQEGVALEAIQLAGHWKLNNLVVIYDNNQITCDGSVDLCNTEDVDAKMRACGWDVLNVEDGCYNVEGLVAALLSAKASTEKPTFINVRTVIGIGSKVAGDAKAHGAAYGAEDVRSIKKAFGMNPDEHFVLHDEVYGYFREMAARGEGLERNWHNMVGDYAKEYPDLHAEFMTRVEGRFTQDWRALIPSKEDFPTTPTPTRKSSGLVCNPLAERLPNMMVGTADLSPSVNMIWKGKVDFQHPNLQTSCGINGNYSGRYIHWGVREHAMASISNGIAAFNKGTFLPVTSSFFMFYIYAAPGVRMGALQHLQAIHIATHDSIGTGEDGPTHQPIELAALYRAMPNILYIRPCDSEEVAGAYTAALDARGTPSIISLSRQAVEQYPQHSSRDGVQRGAYVFIEEKDADVTLIGVGAEMCFAIKTRDVLRQKFGIKARVVSFPCQRLFDSQPIEYKRQTLQYRSNAPRVVIEAYAVNGWERYADAGFSMSTFGKSLPGKDAYNYFGFDEEVIAPEVAKLVEFVKREGVESLRGEFRDLNPVRHSHQ
;
A
#
# COMPACT_ATOMS: atom_id res chain seq x y z
N MET A 1 -8.73 69.64 17.44
CA MET A 1 -8.13 70.14 18.70
C MET A 1 -6.86 69.34 18.94
N ASP A 2 -5.94 69.95 19.67
CA ASP A 2 -4.60 69.48 20.06
C ASP A 2 -4.64 68.09 20.75
N THR A 3 -3.63 67.21 20.76
CA THR A 3 -2.26 67.20 20.17
C THR A 3 -1.85 65.70 19.96
N THR A 4 -0.62 65.20 19.70
CA THR A 4 0.77 65.69 19.88
C THR A 4 1.73 65.02 18.84
N GLN A 5 3.03 64.98 19.15
CA GLN A 5 4.14 64.26 18.51
C GLN A 5 4.03 62.72 18.70
N GLU A 6 4.84 61.84 18.09
CA GLU A 6 6.25 62.00 17.67
C GLU A 6 6.69 61.04 16.54
N SER A 7 7.76 61.38 15.81
CA SER A 7 8.30 60.58 14.69
C SER A 7 9.78 60.87 14.41
N ILE A 8 10.64 59.85 14.38
CA ILE A 8 12.06 59.94 13.95
C ILE A 8 12.59 58.51 13.58
N PRO A 9 13.65 58.36 12.73
CA PRO A 9 13.64 57.33 11.68
C PRO A 9 14.69 56.21 11.77
N LEU A 10 14.68 55.35 10.74
CA LEU A 10 15.69 54.36 10.36
C LEU A 10 17.12 54.94 10.26
N GLY A 11 18.14 54.08 10.45
CA GLY A 11 19.56 54.43 10.25
C GLY A 11 20.37 53.31 9.59
N ASN A 12 21.40 53.70 8.82
CA ASN A 12 22.39 52.83 8.19
C ASN A 12 23.75 52.95 8.92
N VAL A 13 24.45 51.83 9.14
CA VAL A 13 25.93 51.66 9.33
C VAL A 13 26.22 50.13 9.16
N ASP A 14 27.32 49.60 8.61
CA ASP A 14 28.14 49.87 7.40
C ASP A 14 29.00 48.60 7.14
N PRO A 15 29.54 48.34 5.93
CA PRO A 15 30.28 47.10 5.63
C PRO A 15 31.80 47.23 5.87
N GLU A 16 32.42 46.22 6.50
CA GLU A 16 33.76 45.64 6.19
C GLU A 16 34.32 44.79 7.36
N SER A 17 34.79 43.57 7.07
CA SER A 17 35.99 42.97 7.71
C SER A 17 36.42 41.67 7.00
N THR A 18 37.73 41.47 6.89
CA THR A 18 38.40 40.28 6.31
C THR A 18 38.48 39.14 7.35
N CYS A 19 38.82 37.87 7.07
CA CYS A 19 39.50 37.19 5.95
C CYS A 19 39.02 35.69 5.92
N SER A 20 39.49 34.70 5.15
CA SER A 20 40.70 34.51 4.29
C SER A 20 40.50 33.42 3.21
N HIS A 21 41.60 33.03 2.53
CA HIS A 21 41.71 32.07 1.41
C HIS A 21 42.04 30.62 1.84
N PRO A 22 42.15 29.61 0.92
CA PRO A 22 41.89 29.62 -0.54
C PRO A 22 40.99 28.48 -1.07
N CYS A 23 40.59 28.61 -2.34
CA CYS A 23 40.29 27.49 -3.26
C CYS A 23 41.32 27.52 -4.42
N PRO A 24 41.76 26.38 -4.97
CA PRO A 24 42.44 26.31 -6.26
C PRO A 24 41.59 25.57 -7.33
N GLU A 25 41.39 26.22 -8.47
CA GLU A 25 40.75 25.66 -9.67
C GLU A 25 41.81 25.36 -10.75
N GLN A 26 41.41 24.68 -11.84
CA GLN A 26 42.11 24.52 -13.13
C GLN A 26 43.42 23.72 -13.20
N ILE A 27 43.33 22.54 -13.82
CA ILE A 27 44.25 22.11 -14.90
C ILE A 27 43.38 21.61 -16.06
N GLU A 28 43.62 22.06 -17.29
CA GLU A 28 42.88 21.66 -18.49
C GLU A 28 43.49 20.45 -19.23
N ALA A 29 42.60 19.73 -19.92
CA ALA A 29 42.75 18.96 -21.17
C ALA A 29 44.13 18.46 -21.65
N SER A 30 44.18 17.16 -22.02
CA SER A 30 44.88 16.67 -23.23
C SER A 30 44.49 15.21 -23.60
N ILE A 31 44.61 14.90 -24.89
CA ILE A 31 44.52 13.57 -25.55
C ILE A 31 43.09 12.99 -25.72
N GLU A 32 42.51 13.27 -26.89
CA GLU A 32 41.63 12.35 -27.60
C GLU A 32 42.46 11.28 -28.35
N ALA A 33 41.83 10.12 -28.65
CA ALA A 33 41.96 9.28 -29.87
C ALA A 33 41.86 7.78 -29.52
N GLY A 34 40.87 7.07 -30.09
CA GLY A 34 40.68 5.65 -29.76
C GLY A 34 39.53 4.92 -30.47
N ASN A 35 39.16 5.30 -31.69
CA ASN A 35 38.19 4.51 -32.47
C ASN A 35 38.84 3.23 -33.00
N ALA A 36 38.33 2.07 -32.57
CA ALA A 36 38.56 0.78 -33.21
C ALA A 36 37.28 -0.06 -33.13
N SER A 37 36.83 -0.57 -34.27
CA SER A 37 35.74 -1.53 -34.40
C SER A 37 36.25 -2.96 -34.25
N ASP A 38 35.47 -3.84 -33.65
CA ASP A 38 35.50 -5.28 -34.00
C ASP A 38 34.14 -5.93 -33.71
N ASP A 39 33.53 -6.50 -34.75
CA ASP A 39 32.34 -7.34 -34.62
C ASP A 39 32.77 -8.77 -34.26
N SER A 40 32.26 -9.31 -33.15
CA SER A 40 32.30 -10.76 -32.91
C SER A 40 31.09 -11.24 -32.11
N HIS A 41 30.21 -11.99 -32.78
CA HIS A 41 29.14 -12.72 -32.12
C HIS A 41 29.73 -13.85 -31.26
N PHE A 42 29.43 -13.86 -29.97
CA PHE A 42 29.62 -15.02 -29.11
C PHE A 42 28.31 -15.80 -28.99
N ASP A 43 28.20 -16.90 -29.72
CA ASP A 43 27.20 -17.94 -29.45
C ASP A 43 27.64 -18.72 -28.20
N LEU A 44 26.75 -18.78 -27.21
CA LEU A 44 26.96 -19.47 -25.93
C LEU A 44 26.21 -20.81 -25.86
N SER A 45 25.43 -21.17 -26.88
CA SER A 45 24.51 -22.32 -26.84
C SER A 45 25.20 -23.68 -27.04
N ALA A 46 26.18 -23.76 -27.94
CA ALA A 46 26.81 -25.03 -28.32
C ALA A 46 27.55 -25.77 -27.17
N PRO A 47 28.58 -25.20 -26.50
CA PRO A 47 29.44 -25.95 -25.58
C PRO A 47 28.75 -26.34 -24.26
N PHE A 48 27.55 -25.80 -23.99
CA PHE A 48 26.80 -26.10 -22.77
C PHE A 48 26.06 -27.44 -22.87
N ASN A 49 25.69 -27.88 -24.09
CA ASN A 49 24.99 -29.15 -24.31
C ASN A 49 25.93 -30.35 -24.17
N ASP A 50 27.12 -30.30 -24.79
CA ASP A 50 28.16 -31.35 -24.67
C ASP A 50 28.46 -31.66 -23.19
N THR A 51 28.65 -30.59 -22.40
CA THR A 51 28.91 -30.66 -20.95
C THR A 51 27.75 -31.31 -20.16
N ILE A 52 26.50 -31.18 -20.62
CA ILE A 52 25.34 -31.82 -20.01
C ILE A 52 25.25 -33.31 -20.41
N GLU A 53 25.59 -33.65 -21.66
CA GLU A 53 25.56 -35.02 -22.14
C GLU A 53 26.61 -35.90 -21.42
N ASP A 54 27.83 -35.40 -21.23
CA ASP A 54 28.87 -36.13 -20.48
C ASP A 54 28.51 -36.34 -19.00
N VAL A 55 27.86 -35.37 -18.36
CA VAL A 55 27.35 -35.52 -16.98
C VAL A 55 26.21 -36.53 -16.91
N LEU A 56 25.35 -36.61 -17.93
CA LEU A 56 24.31 -37.64 -18.03
C LEU A 56 24.92 -39.03 -18.26
N ARG A 57 25.90 -39.16 -19.16
CA ARG A 57 26.68 -40.39 -19.41
C ARG A 57 27.33 -40.90 -18.12
N ALA A 58 28.01 -40.02 -17.36
CA ALA A 58 28.61 -40.34 -16.08
C ALA A 58 27.57 -40.75 -15.01
N THR A 59 26.43 -40.05 -14.94
CA THR A 59 25.35 -40.34 -13.97
C THR A 59 24.65 -41.67 -14.28
N LEU A 60 24.46 -42.01 -15.55
CA LEU A 60 23.88 -43.29 -15.97
C LEU A 60 24.84 -44.46 -15.79
N ALA A 61 26.14 -44.26 -16.04
CA ALA A 61 27.17 -45.24 -15.68
C ALA A 61 27.21 -45.49 -14.16
N TYR A 62 27.07 -44.44 -13.33
CA TYR A 62 26.96 -44.59 -11.87
C TYR A 62 25.70 -45.35 -11.43
N LYS A 63 24.55 -45.11 -12.08
CA LYS A 63 23.32 -45.88 -11.82
C LYS A 63 23.47 -47.35 -12.23
N ALA A 64 24.05 -47.64 -13.40
CA ALA A 64 24.31 -49.01 -13.84
C ALA A 64 25.24 -49.76 -12.87
N PHE A 65 26.27 -49.09 -12.36
CA PHE A 65 27.15 -49.62 -11.31
C PHE A 65 26.38 -49.90 -10.01
N ALA A 66 25.62 -48.93 -9.49
CA ALA A 66 24.88 -49.07 -8.22
C ALA A 66 23.78 -50.17 -8.25
N VAL A 67 23.18 -50.42 -9.42
CA VAL A 67 22.19 -51.49 -9.60
C VAL A 67 22.82 -52.90 -9.53
N SER A 68 24.14 -53.03 -9.78
CA SER A 68 24.84 -54.32 -9.71
C SER A 68 25.11 -54.86 -8.29
N GLU A 69 25.03 -54.01 -7.26
CA GLU A 69 25.32 -54.40 -5.86
C GLU A 69 24.08 -54.80 -5.04
N THR A 70 22.87 -54.82 -5.62
CA THR A 70 21.62 -55.08 -4.87
C THR A 70 20.78 -56.23 -5.43
N SER A 71 20.05 -56.91 -4.53
CA SER A 71 19.44 -58.22 -4.78
C SER A 71 18.40 -58.24 -5.93
N PRO A 72 18.31 -59.31 -6.75
CA PRO A 72 17.47 -59.36 -7.96
C PRO A 72 15.93 -59.21 -7.79
N GLY A 73 15.43 -59.05 -6.56
CA GLY A 73 13.98 -59.01 -6.27
C GLY A 73 13.28 -57.67 -6.54
N ILE A 74 14.01 -56.59 -6.83
CA ILE A 74 13.45 -55.23 -6.98
C ILE A 74 13.22 -54.83 -8.45
N ILE A 75 13.81 -55.59 -9.39
CA ILE A 75 13.89 -55.26 -10.83
C ILE A 75 12.51 -55.14 -11.52
N ALA A 76 11.47 -55.79 -10.98
CA ALA A 76 10.15 -55.87 -11.62
C ALA A 76 9.16 -54.76 -11.24
N LYS A 77 9.57 -53.70 -10.51
CA LYS A 77 8.62 -52.67 -10.01
C LYS A 77 9.01 -51.23 -10.33
N ASP A 78 10.29 -50.87 -10.27
CA ASP A 78 10.70 -49.47 -10.53
C ASP A 78 10.84 -49.15 -12.04
N LEU A 79 10.80 -50.17 -12.91
CA LEU A 79 10.81 -50.01 -14.37
C LEU A 79 9.41 -49.94 -15.01
N SER A 80 8.31 -50.02 -14.22
CA SER A 80 6.94 -49.90 -14.75
C SER A 80 6.37 -48.48 -14.78
N ASN A 81 7.01 -47.50 -14.13
CA ASN A 81 6.59 -46.10 -14.12
C ASN A 81 7.32 -45.28 -15.21
N LEU A 82 7.11 -45.61 -16.48
CA LEU A 82 7.67 -44.84 -17.60
C LEU A 82 6.88 -43.56 -17.93
N ASP A 83 5.70 -43.37 -17.34
CA ASP A 83 4.86 -42.18 -17.55
C ASP A 83 5.49 -40.88 -17.02
N ASP A 84 6.36 -40.94 -16.01
CA ASP A 84 7.04 -39.77 -15.42
C ASP A 84 7.99 -39.04 -16.41
N LEU A 85 8.33 -39.65 -17.54
CA LEU A 85 9.12 -39.02 -18.60
C LEU A 85 8.28 -38.14 -19.55
N ALA A 86 6.95 -38.28 -19.55
CA ALA A 86 6.07 -37.45 -20.39
C ALA A 86 6.11 -35.96 -20.00
N TRP A 87 6.55 -35.64 -18.77
CA TRP A 87 6.73 -34.27 -18.29
C TRP A 87 7.96 -33.56 -18.89
N TYR A 88 8.90 -34.29 -19.50
CA TYR A 88 10.19 -33.76 -19.97
C TYR A 88 10.24 -33.37 -21.46
N GLY A 89 9.15 -33.58 -22.22
CA GLY A 89 8.96 -32.95 -23.54
C GLY A 89 9.88 -33.42 -24.69
N ILE A 90 10.62 -34.52 -24.53
CA ILE A 90 11.52 -35.05 -25.57
C ILE A 90 10.71 -35.91 -26.55
N SER A 91 10.45 -35.40 -27.76
CA SER A 91 9.61 -36.05 -28.77
C SER A 91 10.25 -36.13 -30.18
N GLU A 92 11.43 -36.75 -30.29
CA GLU A 92 11.98 -37.12 -31.61
C GLU A 92 12.63 -38.51 -31.58
N ALA A 93 12.17 -39.41 -32.45
CA ALA A 93 12.46 -40.85 -32.36
C ALA A 93 13.89 -41.27 -32.76
N GLY A 94 14.69 -40.36 -33.32
CA GLY A 94 15.99 -40.68 -33.93
C GLY A 94 17.13 -40.99 -32.95
N GLN A 95 17.02 -40.61 -31.66
CA GLN A 95 18.11 -40.81 -30.70
C GLN A 95 18.07 -42.15 -29.93
N MET A 96 16.97 -42.91 -29.98
CA MET A 96 16.84 -44.16 -29.23
C MET A 96 17.63 -45.35 -29.81
N GLU A 97 17.82 -45.42 -31.13
CA GLU A 97 18.52 -46.55 -31.77
C GLU A 97 20.02 -46.55 -31.43
N LEU A 98 20.66 -45.37 -31.36
CA LEU A 98 22.07 -45.23 -30.95
C LEU A 98 22.30 -45.63 -29.48
N TRP A 99 21.29 -45.51 -28.62
CA TRP A 99 21.39 -45.89 -27.20
C TRP A 99 21.18 -47.39 -26.96
N THR A 100 20.52 -48.11 -27.86
CA THR A 100 20.24 -49.55 -27.67
C THR A 100 21.45 -50.41 -28.05
N ASP A 101 22.18 -50.09 -29.12
CA ASP A 101 23.37 -50.82 -29.56
C ASP A 101 24.52 -50.79 -28.53
N GLU A 102 24.83 -49.61 -27.96
CA GLU A 102 25.97 -49.47 -27.04
C GLU A 102 25.68 -50.08 -25.66
N VAL A 103 24.42 -50.06 -25.21
CA VAL A 103 23.98 -50.79 -24.00
C VAL A 103 24.04 -52.30 -24.24
N SER A 104 23.67 -52.80 -25.42
CA SER A 104 23.82 -54.22 -25.77
C SER A 104 25.28 -54.67 -25.72
N ARG A 105 26.23 -53.89 -26.26
CA ARG A 105 27.68 -54.18 -26.17
C ARG A 105 28.19 -54.28 -24.74
N LEU A 106 27.72 -53.42 -23.84
CA LEU A 106 28.09 -53.47 -22.42
C LEU A 106 27.50 -54.70 -21.70
N MET A 107 26.32 -55.16 -22.12
CA MET A 107 25.69 -56.38 -21.60
C MET A 107 26.35 -57.66 -22.11
N ASP A 108 26.82 -57.70 -23.36
CA ASP A 108 27.64 -58.82 -23.88
C ASP A 108 28.96 -58.94 -23.11
N LEU A 109 29.62 -57.80 -22.81
CA LEU A 109 30.84 -57.73 -22.00
C LEU A 109 30.67 -58.24 -20.55
N ALA A 110 29.44 -58.32 -20.04
CA ALA A 110 29.13 -58.84 -18.72
C ALA A 110 28.90 -60.37 -18.68
N ASN A 111 28.86 -61.04 -19.84
CA ASN A 111 28.44 -62.44 -19.98
C ASN A 111 29.58 -63.44 -20.32
N GLU A 112 30.87 -63.08 -20.15
CA GLU A 112 31.96 -64.05 -20.33
C GLU A 112 31.95 -65.17 -19.25
N PRO A 113 32.03 -66.46 -19.63
CA PRO A 113 31.62 -67.57 -18.76
C PRO A 113 32.71 -68.13 -17.81
N GLU A 114 33.47 -67.28 -17.10
CA GLU A 114 34.48 -67.72 -16.10
C GLU A 114 34.35 -67.04 -14.71
N ILE A 115 33.12 -66.84 -14.19
CA ILE A 115 32.91 -66.39 -12.79
C ILE A 115 32.00 -67.39 -12.02
N PRO A 116 32.55 -68.22 -11.13
CA PRO A 116 31.76 -69.10 -10.27
C PRO A 116 30.99 -68.33 -9.19
N ILE A 117 29.66 -68.51 -9.16
CA ILE A 117 28.76 -67.85 -8.19
C ILE A 117 28.97 -68.45 -6.79
N LEU A 118 29.34 -67.62 -5.80
CA LEU A 118 29.54 -68.01 -4.41
C LEU A 118 28.76 -67.12 -3.41
N TYR A 119 27.44 -67.30 -3.35
CA TYR A 119 26.64 -66.82 -2.22
C TYR A 119 25.56 -67.83 -1.79
N ARG A 120 25.54 -68.11 -0.48
CA ARG A 120 24.37 -68.57 0.28
C ARG A 120 24.13 -67.57 1.41
N PRO A 121 22.88 -67.26 1.78
CA PRO A 121 22.59 -66.39 2.92
C PRO A 121 22.90 -67.10 4.24
N ALA A 122 23.42 -66.36 5.21
CA ALA A 122 23.58 -66.81 6.59
C ALA A 122 22.43 -66.28 7.46
N THR A 123 21.91 -67.13 8.35
CA THR A 123 21.00 -66.75 9.44
C THR A 123 21.78 -66.36 10.69
N ALA A 124 21.06 -66.03 11.77
CA ALA A 124 21.58 -65.46 13.01
C ALA A 124 22.69 -66.26 13.73
N ASP A 125 23.30 -65.56 14.68
CA ASP A 125 24.49 -65.89 15.48
C ASP A 125 25.81 -65.88 14.68
N GLY A 126 26.82 -65.25 15.27
CA GLY A 126 27.98 -64.78 14.53
C GLY A 126 29.28 -65.46 14.92
N ASP A 127 30.09 -65.78 13.90
CA ASP A 127 31.53 -65.55 13.97
C ASP A 127 32.10 -65.36 12.55
N LYS A 128 33.20 -64.61 12.41
CA LYS A 128 33.81 -64.31 11.11
C LYS A 128 34.99 -65.24 10.82
N VAL A 129 34.82 -66.16 9.87
CA VAL A 129 35.94 -66.84 9.19
C VAL A 129 35.73 -66.81 7.69
N PHE A 130 36.54 -66.03 6.98
CA PHE A 130 36.70 -66.14 5.53
C PHE A 130 37.89 -67.04 5.22
N ALA A 131 37.73 -67.97 4.28
CA ALA A 131 38.82 -68.81 3.80
C ALA A 131 38.66 -69.08 2.31
N THR A 132 39.53 -68.46 1.49
CA THR A 132 40.41 -69.14 0.51
C THR A 132 41.24 -68.10 -0.24
N ASP A 133 42.56 -68.13 -0.03
CA ASP A 133 43.49 -67.48 -0.95
C ASP A 133 43.48 -68.18 -2.32
N SER A 134 43.39 -67.39 -3.39
CA SER A 134 43.58 -67.88 -4.76
C SER A 134 44.40 -66.87 -5.57
N PRO A 135 45.64 -67.22 -5.98
CA PRO A 135 46.47 -66.35 -6.83
C PRO A 135 45.85 -66.01 -8.20
N ALA A 136 44.80 -66.71 -8.62
CA ALA A 136 44.03 -66.38 -9.82
C ALA A 136 43.16 -65.14 -9.63
N ALA A 137 42.39 -65.07 -8.53
CA ALA A 137 41.50 -63.95 -8.23
C ALA A 137 42.27 -62.62 -8.21
N HIS A 138 43.38 -62.56 -7.47
CA HIS A 138 44.25 -61.39 -7.39
C HIS A 138 44.76 -60.89 -8.76
N ARG A 139 44.93 -61.77 -9.77
CA ARG A 139 45.37 -61.39 -11.14
C ARG A 139 44.25 -60.93 -12.06
N VAL A 140 42.99 -61.14 -11.69
CA VAL A 140 41.81 -60.60 -12.37
C VAL A 140 41.46 -59.25 -11.74
N THR A 141 41.27 -59.20 -10.42
CA THR A 141 40.89 -57.98 -9.69
C THR A 141 41.91 -56.85 -9.91
N SER A 142 43.22 -57.15 -9.91
CA SER A 142 44.26 -56.13 -10.16
C SER A 142 44.29 -55.57 -11.58
N ARG A 143 43.91 -56.36 -12.60
CA ARG A 143 43.82 -55.87 -13.99
C ARG A 143 42.54 -55.09 -14.24
N PHE A 144 41.43 -55.49 -13.63
CA PHE A 144 40.18 -54.72 -13.64
C PHE A 144 40.35 -53.38 -12.91
N ALA A 145 40.89 -53.40 -11.68
CA ALA A 145 41.16 -52.19 -10.90
C ALA A 145 42.15 -51.24 -11.59
N ARG A 146 43.20 -51.76 -12.25
CA ARG A 146 44.14 -50.90 -13.01
C ARG A 146 43.46 -50.23 -14.20
N ARG A 147 42.65 -50.96 -15.00
CA ARG A 147 41.87 -50.36 -16.08
C ARG A 147 40.83 -49.35 -15.59
N MET A 148 40.21 -49.58 -14.43
CA MET A 148 39.36 -48.55 -13.79
C MET A 148 40.17 -47.32 -13.38
N LEU A 149 41.35 -47.47 -12.78
CA LEU A 149 42.22 -46.32 -12.47
C LEU A 149 42.63 -45.56 -13.74
N ASP A 150 42.96 -46.26 -14.82
CA ASP A 150 43.32 -45.63 -16.09
C ASP A 150 42.14 -44.81 -16.66
N ALA A 151 40.93 -45.36 -16.65
CA ALA A 151 39.71 -44.65 -17.07
C ALA A 151 39.37 -43.46 -16.15
N ILE A 152 39.47 -43.62 -14.83
CA ILE A 152 39.25 -42.55 -13.84
C ILE A 152 40.30 -41.45 -14.02
N ASN A 153 41.57 -41.80 -14.28
CA ASN A 153 42.62 -40.83 -14.54
C ASN A 153 42.34 -40.01 -15.81
N ILE A 154 41.84 -40.63 -16.89
CA ILE A 154 41.42 -39.90 -18.10
C ILE A 154 40.29 -38.91 -17.78
N ILE A 155 39.21 -39.39 -17.15
CA ILE A 155 38.06 -38.54 -16.75
C ILE A 155 38.49 -37.37 -15.86
N VAL A 156 39.37 -37.62 -14.88
CA VAL A 156 39.92 -36.58 -14.00
C VAL A 156 40.84 -35.61 -14.75
N HIS A 157 41.61 -36.08 -15.72
CA HIS A 157 42.52 -35.23 -16.50
C HIS A 157 41.75 -34.30 -17.45
N ASP A 158 40.73 -34.79 -18.13
CA ASP A 158 39.89 -33.98 -19.02
C ASP A 158 38.96 -33.04 -18.23
N SER A 159 38.46 -33.48 -17.07
CA SER A 159 37.76 -32.59 -16.11
C SER A 159 38.67 -31.46 -15.61
N GLN A 160 39.95 -31.75 -15.34
CA GLN A 160 40.93 -30.74 -14.95
C GLN A 160 41.29 -29.80 -16.12
N ALA A 161 41.31 -30.29 -17.36
CA ALA A 161 41.51 -29.45 -18.54
C ALA A 161 40.32 -28.47 -18.75
N ALA A 162 39.08 -28.97 -18.70
CA ALA A 162 37.87 -28.15 -18.80
C ALA A 162 37.79 -27.09 -17.69
N LEU A 163 38.05 -27.49 -16.44
CA LEU A 163 38.07 -26.58 -15.30
C LEU A 163 39.19 -25.52 -15.41
N ALA A 164 40.39 -25.91 -15.86
CA ALA A 164 41.49 -24.97 -16.07
C ALA A 164 41.24 -23.97 -17.21
N ILE A 165 40.54 -24.38 -18.27
CA ILE A 165 40.11 -23.49 -19.36
C ILE A 165 39.09 -22.45 -18.86
N ASN A 166 38.10 -22.87 -18.08
CA ASN A 166 37.09 -21.97 -17.52
C ASN A 166 37.67 -21.03 -16.45
N CYS A 167 38.52 -21.52 -15.54
CA CYS A 167 39.22 -20.66 -14.59
C CYS A 167 40.13 -19.63 -15.29
N ARG A 168 40.81 -19.99 -16.38
CA ARG A 168 41.61 -19.00 -17.17
C ARG A 168 40.76 -17.92 -17.84
N LYS A 169 39.49 -18.20 -18.19
CA LYS A 169 38.56 -17.20 -18.73
C LYS A 169 37.96 -16.30 -17.64
N LEU A 170 37.80 -16.80 -16.41
CA LEU A 170 37.31 -16.03 -15.27
C LEU A 170 38.38 -15.14 -14.61
N CYS A 171 39.67 -15.50 -14.72
CA CYS A 171 40.79 -14.71 -14.18
C CYS A 171 41.15 -13.48 -15.04
N ASN A 172 40.25 -12.50 -15.16
CA ASN A 172 40.58 -11.20 -15.72
C ASN A 172 41.59 -10.46 -14.79
N PRO A 173 42.79 -10.04 -15.29
CA PRO A 173 43.80 -9.36 -14.48
C PRO A 173 43.34 -8.04 -13.83
N ASP A 174 42.44 -7.30 -14.47
CA ASP A 174 41.91 -6.04 -13.93
C ASP A 174 40.98 -6.27 -12.74
N ILE A 175 40.19 -7.34 -12.76
CA ILE A 175 39.32 -7.72 -11.63
C ILE A 175 40.21 -8.08 -10.44
N LEU A 176 41.20 -8.97 -10.63
CA LEU A 176 42.15 -9.35 -9.58
C LEU A 176 42.91 -8.14 -9.02
N THR A 177 43.26 -7.16 -9.86
CA THR A 177 43.93 -5.92 -9.45
C THR A 177 43.00 -4.98 -8.67
N ARG A 178 41.73 -4.86 -9.05
CA ARG A 178 40.70 -4.10 -8.32
C ARG A 178 40.40 -4.74 -6.96
N SER A 179 40.16 -6.06 -6.90
CA SER A 179 39.95 -6.79 -5.65
C SER A 179 41.14 -6.64 -4.69
N ARG A 180 42.38 -6.63 -5.20
CA ARG A 180 43.58 -6.44 -4.36
C ARG A 180 43.65 -5.04 -3.74
N LYS A 181 43.24 -3.99 -4.47
CA LYS A 181 43.08 -2.64 -3.91
C LYS A 181 41.93 -2.57 -2.89
N HIS A 182 40.83 -3.25 -3.16
CA HIS A 182 39.67 -3.29 -2.26
C HIS A 182 40.01 -3.96 -0.92
N LEU A 183 40.68 -5.11 -0.94
CA LEU A 183 41.21 -5.79 0.25
C LEU A 183 42.20 -4.92 1.05
N GLN A 184 43.04 -4.13 0.37
CA GLN A 184 43.94 -3.17 1.03
C GLN A 184 43.18 -2.01 1.70
N ALA A 185 42.08 -1.54 1.11
CA ALA A 185 41.21 -0.53 1.72
C ALA A 185 40.45 -1.08 2.93
N MET A 186 39.89 -2.28 2.83
CA MET A 186 39.18 -2.95 3.94
C MET A 186 40.13 -3.24 5.12
N ALA A 187 41.37 -3.67 4.86
CA ALA A 187 42.39 -3.87 5.90
C ALA A 187 42.84 -2.55 6.57
N ALA A 188 42.78 -1.43 5.86
CA ALA A 188 43.00 -0.12 6.47
C ALA A 188 41.81 0.30 7.37
N GLN A 189 40.57 0.08 6.92
CA GLN A 189 39.37 0.39 7.70
C GLN A 189 39.23 -0.48 8.96
N SER A 190 39.51 -1.79 8.88
CA SER A 190 39.46 -2.67 10.06
C SER A 190 40.46 -2.29 11.15
N SER A 191 41.59 -1.67 10.78
CA SER A 191 42.58 -1.13 11.73
C SER A 191 42.10 0.10 12.52
N GLN A 192 41.02 0.77 12.08
CA GLN A 192 40.37 1.86 12.80
C GLN A 192 39.14 1.39 13.59
N ALA A 193 38.48 0.32 13.17
CA ALA A 193 37.27 -0.22 13.81
C ALA A 193 37.52 -0.88 15.18
N SER A 194 38.74 -1.35 15.48
CA SER A 194 39.06 -2.11 16.69
C SER A 194 39.10 -1.30 18.01
N ALA A 195 38.46 -0.13 18.05
CA ALA A 195 38.42 0.76 19.21
C ALA A 195 37.10 0.68 20.01
N HIS A 196 35.97 0.35 19.37
CA HIS A 196 34.65 0.23 20.00
C HIS A 196 34.00 -1.09 19.56
N GLY A 197 33.82 -2.01 20.50
CA GLY A 197 33.44 -3.39 20.20
C GLY A 197 31.95 -3.54 19.84
N ALA A 198 31.69 -4.07 18.65
CA ALA A 198 30.42 -4.66 18.26
C ALA A 198 30.68 -5.90 17.39
N ALA A 199 29.91 -6.95 17.64
CA ALA A 199 29.67 -8.10 16.79
C ALA A 199 28.15 -8.38 16.89
N GLU A 200 27.47 -8.99 15.92
CA GLU A 200 27.92 -9.78 14.77
C GLU A 200 27.15 -9.35 13.50
N GLU A 201 27.74 -9.50 12.31
CA GLU A 201 27.01 -9.75 11.05
C GLU A 201 28.02 -10.06 9.92
N LEU A 202 27.88 -11.22 9.25
CA LEU A 202 28.70 -11.63 8.10
C LEU A 202 27.80 -12.35 7.07
N SER A 203 28.10 -12.14 5.78
CA SER A 203 27.16 -12.38 4.67
C SER A 203 27.35 -13.73 3.95
N LEU A 204 26.45 -14.02 3.01
CA LEU A 204 26.56 -15.14 2.04
C LEU A 204 27.89 -15.17 1.26
N GLU A 205 28.59 -14.04 1.13
CA GLU A 205 29.95 -14.05 0.58
C GLU A 205 30.93 -14.79 1.48
N GLU A 206 30.81 -14.70 2.81
CA GLU A 206 31.76 -15.37 3.72
C GLU A 206 31.66 -16.89 3.60
N ASP A 207 30.45 -17.45 3.44
CA ASP A 207 30.28 -18.88 3.17
C ASP A 207 30.77 -19.27 1.75
N HIS A 208 30.65 -18.38 0.76
CA HIS A 208 31.26 -18.60 -0.56
C HIS A 208 32.80 -18.59 -0.49
N TYR A 209 33.39 -17.69 0.29
CA TYR A 209 34.83 -17.65 0.55
C TYR A 209 35.31 -18.81 1.44
N ARG A 210 34.50 -19.29 2.39
CA ARG A 210 34.76 -20.50 3.17
C ARG A 210 34.73 -21.74 2.29
N PHE A 211 33.75 -21.87 1.39
CA PHE A 211 33.69 -22.96 0.40
C PHE A 211 34.91 -22.95 -0.53
N MET A 212 35.26 -21.79 -1.10
CA MET A 212 36.46 -21.64 -1.92
C MET A 212 37.76 -21.89 -1.14
N GLY A 213 37.82 -21.47 0.13
CA GLY A 213 38.91 -21.76 1.05
C GLY A 213 39.04 -23.26 1.36
N TYR A 214 37.92 -23.96 1.55
CA TYR A 214 37.87 -25.40 1.80
C TYR A 214 38.32 -26.18 0.55
N CYS A 215 37.81 -25.82 -0.64
CA CYS A 215 38.27 -26.37 -1.91
C CYS A 215 39.78 -26.13 -2.11
N THR A 216 40.28 -24.95 -1.79
CA THR A 216 41.72 -24.61 -1.87
C THR A 216 42.54 -25.43 -0.86
N ALA A 217 42.04 -25.67 0.35
CA ALA A 217 42.71 -26.50 1.36
C ALA A 217 42.74 -27.99 0.98
N VAL A 218 41.68 -28.51 0.35
CA VAL A 218 41.62 -29.88 -0.20
C VAL A 218 42.59 -30.01 -1.38
N LEU A 219 42.55 -29.09 -2.35
CA LEU A 219 43.50 -29.06 -3.48
C LEU A 219 44.96 -28.93 -3.00
N SER A 220 45.23 -28.11 -1.99
CA SER A 220 46.55 -28.00 -1.36
C SER A 220 47.04 -29.32 -0.78
N ARG A 221 46.18 -30.09 -0.09
CA ARG A 221 46.54 -31.43 0.43
C ARG A 221 46.78 -32.44 -0.70
N VAL A 222 45.96 -32.44 -1.75
CA VAL A 222 46.13 -33.33 -2.91
C VAL A 222 47.42 -33.03 -3.69
N VAL A 223 47.75 -31.75 -3.90
CA VAL A 223 48.98 -31.32 -4.58
C VAL A 223 50.23 -31.61 -3.75
N ASN A 224 50.19 -31.42 -2.42
CA ASN A 224 51.32 -31.76 -1.57
C ASN A 224 51.56 -33.28 -1.48
N ASN A 225 50.51 -34.12 -1.49
CA ASN A 225 50.68 -35.57 -1.55
C ASN A 225 51.28 -36.06 -2.89
N LYS A 226 51.05 -35.36 -4.01
CA LYS A 226 51.74 -35.70 -5.29
C LYS A 226 53.27 -35.57 -5.20
N ARG A 227 53.81 -34.70 -4.34
CA ARG A 227 55.26 -34.57 -4.09
C ARG A 227 55.89 -35.70 -3.28
N TYR A 228 55.09 -36.55 -2.64
CA TYR A 228 55.60 -37.69 -1.86
C TYR A 228 55.61 -39.02 -2.63
N VAL A 229 55.21 -38.99 -3.91
CA VAL A 229 55.04 -40.17 -4.78
C VAL A 229 55.89 -40.06 -6.07
N SER A 230 56.53 -38.91 -6.32
CA SER A 230 57.38 -38.68 -7.50
C SER A 230 58.83 -39.17 -7.37
N ASP A 231 59.33 -39.35 -6.15
CA ASP A 231 60.77 -39.44 -5.87
C ASP A 231 61.25 -40.89 -5.66
N SER A 232 60.56 -41.88 -6.26
CA SER A 232 60.88 -43.31 -6.13
C SER A 232 60.78 -44.09 -7.45
N GLU A 233 61.46 -43.63 -8.50
CA GLU A 233 61.76 -44.47 -9.67
C GLU A 233 63.21 -45.00 -9.64
N TYR A 234 63.41 -46.18 -10.23
CA TYR A 234 64.63 -46.97 -10.16
C TYR A 234 65.76 -46.43 -11.05
N HIS A 235 67.00 -46.47 -10.54
CA HIS A 235 68.22 -46.53 -11.36
C HIS A 235 69.17 -47.60 -10.81
N ASP A 236 69.55 -48.56 -11.67
CA ASP A 236 70.57 -49.56 -11.39
C ASP A 236 71.99 -48.96 -11.41
N GLY A 237 72.88 -49.40 -10.52
CA GLY A 237 74.28 -48.95 -10.52
C GLY A 237 75.16 -49.41 -9.35
N GLU A 238 75.87 -50.52 -9.55
CA GLU A 238 77.17 -50.91 -8.94
C GLU A 238 77.48 -50.63 -7.45
N THR A 239 77.42 -51.70 -6.65
CA THR A 239 78.39 -52.10 -5.59
C THR A 239 79.22 -51.04 -4.80
N ARG A 240 79.06 -51.02 -3.46
CA ARG A 240 80.13 -51.44 -2.51
C ARG A 240 79.72 -51.49 -1.01
N THR A 241 79.68 -52.72 -0.48
CA THR A 241 80.21 -53.20 0.82
C THR A 241 80.20 -52.35 2.11
N ALA A 242 79.80 -53.03 3.21
CA ALA A 242 80.14 -52.81 4.64
C ALA A 242 79.34 -51.74 5.41
N THR A 243 78.90 -51.94 6.68
CA THR A 243 79.00 -53.13 7.58
C THR A 243 77.83 -53.19 8.58
N ALA A 244 77.60 -54.37 9.17
CA ALA A 244 76.42 -54.72 9.95
C ALA A 244 76.30 -54.11 11.37
N ALA A 245 75.05 -54.01 11.85
CA ALA A 245 74.66 -54.34 13.23
C ALA A 245 73.18 -54.81 13.28
N ASN A 246 72.89 -55.77 14.16
CA ASN A 246 71.60 -56.49 14.28
C ASN A 246 70.48 -55.60 14.89
N GLY A 247 69.19 -55.89 14.75
CA GLY A 247 68.53 -56.99 14.03
C GLY A 247 66.99 -57.03 14.25
N ASP A 248 66.37 -58.10 13.75
CA ASP A 248 65.05 -58.66 14.10
C ASP A 248 63.81 -57.73 14.23
N ASP A 249 63.10 -57.51 13.12
CA ASP A 249 61.64 -57.79 13.04
C ASP A 249 61.17 -57.90 11.57
N GLU A 250 60.64 -59.07 11.16
CA GLU A 250 60.01 -59.29 9.84
C GLU A 250 58.49 -59.46 10.01
N SER A 251 57.68 -58.53 9.47
CA SER A 251 56.33 -58.81 8.89
C SER A 251 55.44 -57.58 8.59
N LEU A 252 55.83 -56.34 8.96
CA LEU A 252 54.96 -55.16 8.84
C LEU A 252 55.41 -54.14 7.77
N SER A 253 54.91 -54.30 6.53
CA SER A 253 55.01 -53.24 5.50
C SER A 253 53.82 -53.18 4.52
N PRO A 254 53.32 -54.28 3.91
CA PRO A 254 52.27 -54.20 2.89
C PRO A 254 50.90 -53.70 3.41
N MET A 255 50.51 -54.09 4.62
CA MET A 255 49.18 -53.76 5.17
C MET A 255 48.98 -52.28 5.51
N ILE A 256 50.05 -51.56 5.84
CA ILE A 256 49.96 -50.12 6.18
C ILE A 256 49.71 -49.30 4.91
N PHE A 257 50.43 -49.60 3.83
CA PHE A 257 50.23 -48.99 2.52
C PHE A 257 48.85 -49.28 1.93
N ALA A 258 48.32 -50.49 2.15
CA ALA A 258 46.95 -50.84 1.77
C ALA A 258 45.90 -50.07 2.58
N ARG A 259 46.03 -50.02 3.92
CA ARG A 259 45.06 -49.30 4.78
C ARG A 259 44.99 -47.81 4.47
N HIS A 260 46.13 -47.11 4.37
CA HIS A 260 46.10 -45.68 4.08
C HIS A 260 45.49 -45.37 2.72
N ASN A 261 45.75 -46.18 1.68
CA ASN A 261 45.07 -45.99 0.39
C ASN A 261 43.57 -46.28 0.45
N PHE A 262 43.12 -47.29 1.20
CA PHE A 262 41.68 -47.53 1.41
C PHE A 262 41.00 -46.45 2.25
N GLU A 263 41.68 -45.87 3.25
CA GLU A 263 41.17 -44.73 4.02
C GLU A 263 41.11 -43.45 3.17
N VAL A 264 42.16 -43.15 2.40
CA VAL A 264 42.18 -42.00 1.48
C VAL A 264 41.15 -42.15 0.36
N VAL A 265 40.98 -43.33 -0.23
CA VAL A 265 39.92 -43.59 -1.24
C VAL A 265 38.53 -43.61 -0.61
N GLY A 266 38.38 -44.11 0.63
CA GLY A 266 37.12 -44.08 1.37
C GLY A 266 36.67 -42.67 1.71
N ILE A 267 37.61 -41.81 2.15
CA ILE A 267 37.39 -40.38 2.39
C ILE A 267 37.14 -39.67 1.06
N ALA A 268 37.93 -39.93 0.01
CA ALA A 268 37.70 -39.33 -1.31
C ALA A 268 36.32 -39.71 -1.88
N ASN A 269 35.86 -40.95 -1.71
CA ASN A 269 34.53 -41.38 -2.12
C ASN A 269 33.41 -40.79 -1.26
N SER A 270 33.58 -40.67 0.06
CA SER A 270 32.56 -40.04 0.91
C SER A 270 32.47 -38.54 0.65
N THR A 271 33.61 -37.85 0.49
CA THR A 271 33.68 -36.45 0.05
C THR A 271 33.13 -36.27 -1.36
N ALA A 272 33.47 -37.14 -2.33
CA ALA A 272 32.93 -37.03 -3.70
C ALA A 272 31.42 -37.34 -3.77
N LYS A 273 30.90 -38.22 -2.90
CA LYS A 273 29.46 -38.52 -2.81
C LYS A 273 28.69 -37.42 -2.07
N SER A 274 29.29 -36.81 -1.06
CA SER A 274 28.82 -35.55 -0.45
C SER A 274 28.80 -34.43 -1.49
N MET A 275 29.93 -34.15 -2.15
CA MET A 275 30.04 -33.14 -3.20
C MET A 275 29.08 -33.38 -4.37
N THR A 276 28.89 -34.61 -4.85
CA THR A 276 27.89 -34.85 -5.92
C THR A 276 26.46 -34.72 -5.43
N THR A 277 26.15 -35.04 -4.18
CA THR A 277 24.81 -34.79 -3.60
C THR A 277 24.57 -33.30 -3.42
N GLU A 278 25.52 -32.57 -2.84
CA GLU A 278 25.47 -31.11 -2.68
C GLU A 278 25.48 -30.39 -4.02
N MET A 279 26.26 -30.83 -5.01
CA MET A 279 26.33 -30.23 -6.34
C MET A 279 25.12 -30.58 -7.20
N GLN A 280 24.49 -31.75 -7.03
CA GLN A 280 23.17 -32.04 -7.61
C GLN A 280 22.09 -31.19 -6.93
N TYR A 281 22.10 -31.05 -5.60
CA TYR A 281 21.19 -30.17 -4.87
C TYR A 281 21.37 -28.70 -5.29
N TYR A 282 22.62 -28.23 -5.43
CA TYR A 282 22.98 -26.89 -5.89
C TYR A 282 22.53 -26.70 -7.34
N MET A 283 22.90 -27.58 -8.28
CA MET A 283 22.45 -27.49 -9.67
C MET A 283 20.93 -27.60 -9.84
N HIS A 284 20.23 -28.37 -9.00
CA HIS A 284 18.77 -28.46 -9.01
C HIS A 284 18.13 -27.17 -8.45
N THR A 285 18.64 -26.66 -7.32
CA THR A 285 18.19 -25.40 -6.70
C THR A 285 18.47 -24.23 -7.62
N THR A 286 19.67 -24.15 -8.20
CA THR A 286 20.08 -23.15 -9.20
C THR A 286 19.28 -23.27 -10.50
N ARG A 287 18.95 -24.48 -10.99
CA ARG A 287 18.04 -24.63 -12.14
C ARG A 287 16.62 -24.17 -11.82
N HIS A 288 16.11 -24.45 -10.62
CA HIS A 288 14.82 -23.93 -10.16
C HIS A 288 14.85 -22.40 -9.99
N GLN A 289 15.93 -21.84 -9.43
CA GLN A 289 16.14 -20.39 -9.35
C GLN A 289 16.23 -19.76 -10.74
N TYR A 290 16.96 -20.33 -11.69
CA TYR A 290 16.98 -19.84 -13.08
C TYR A 290 15.61 -19.90 -13.75
N ALA A 291 14.85 -20.99 -13.57
CA ALA A 291 13.48 -21.09 -14.09
C ALA A 291 12.55 -20.05 -13.46
N ILE A 292 12.66 -19.82 -12.14
CA ILE A 292 11.89 -18.78 -11.43
C ILE A 292 12.33 -17.38 -11.88
N LEU A 293 13.63 -17.12 -12.05
CA LEU A 293 14.17 -15.84 -12.53
C LEU A 293 13.76 -15.55 -13.98
N GLU A 294 13.72 -16.56 -14.84
CA GLU A 294 13.28 -16.39 -16.23
C GLU A 294 11.75 -16.23 -16.33
N LEU A 295 10.96 -16.96 -15.53
CA LEU A 295 9.52 -16.71 -15.39
C LEU A 295 9.24 -15.32 -14.82
N LEU A 296 10.04 -14.84 -13.85
CA LEU A 296 10.00 -13.47 -13.34
C LEU A 296 10.38 -12.47 -14.45
N ARG A 297 11.39 -12.75 -15.27
CA ARG A 297 11.79 -11.89 -16.41
C ARG A 297 10.67 -11.79 -17.43
N ILE A 298 10.07 -12.91 -17.83
CA ILE A 298 8.94 -13.00 -18.76
C ILE A 298 7.71 -12.27 -18.21
N MET A 299 7.40 -12.44 -16.92
CA MET A 299 6.26 -11.78 -16.27
C MET A 299 6.50 -10.26 -16.12
N LEU A 300 7.68 -9.80 -15.68
CA LEU A 300 7.99 -8.37 -15.58
C LEU A 300 7.96 -7.71 -16.96
N SER A 301 8.48 -8.38 -17.98
CA SER A 301 8.43 -7.94 -19.38
C SER A 301 6.98 -7.84 -19.87
N SER A 302 6.18 -8.89 -19.65
CA SER A 302 4.76 -8.94 -20.03
C SER A 302 3.97 -7.82 -19.37
N PHE A 303 4.16 -7.61 -18.06
CA PHE A 303 3.55 -6.52 -17.31
C PHE A 303 3.90 -5.16 -17.90
N ARG A 304 5.20 -4.92 -18.13
CA ARG A 304 5.71 -3.69 -18.75
C ARG A 304 5.18 -3.48 -20.17
N SER A 305 4.91 -4.55 -20.93
CA SER A 305 4.30 -4.47 -22.27
C SER A 305 2.79 -4.21 -22.28
N MET A 306 2.04 -4.64 -21.26
CA MET A 306 0.61 -4.38 -21.16
C MET A 306 0.30 -2.90 -20.93
N GLY A 307 1.23 -2.17 -20.30
CA GLY A 307 1.21 -0.71 -20.24
C GLY A 307 1.33 -0.01 -21.59
N LEU A 308 1.60 -0.74 -22.67
CA LEU A 308 2.00 -0.22 -23.98
C LEU A 308 1.01 -0.64 -25.09
N GLY A 309 -0.19 -0.08 -25.02
CA GLY A 309 -1.18 -0.18 -26.10
C GLY A 309 -0.63 0.37 -27.43
N PRO A 310 -1.07 -0.16 -28.59
CA PRO A 310 -0.70 0.40 -29.88
C PRO A 310 -1.32 1.81 -30.07
N ASP A 311 -0.74 2.57 -31.00
CA ASP A 311 -1.23 3.90 -31.40
C ASP A 311 -2.75 3.85 -31.65
N ASN A 312 -3.47 4.64 -30.84
CA ASN A 312 -4.93 4.82 -30.71
C ASN A 312 -5.63 4.24 -29.49
N PHE A 313 -5.09 3.26 -28.74
CA PHE A 313 -5.89 2.67 -27.64
C PHE A 313 -6.05 3.58 -26.42
N PHE A 314 -4.95 4.10 -25.87
CA PHE A 314 -5.00 4.86 -24.60
C PHE A 314 -4.92 6.38 -24.76
N LYS A 315 -4.15 6.89 -25.74
CA LYS A 315 -4.02 8.34 -26.05
C LYS A 315 -3.69 9.23 -24.83
N GLY A 316 -3.08 8.65 -23.79
CA GLY A 316 -2.83 9.22 -22.48
C GLY A 316 -2.55 8.10 -21.47
N GLY A 317 -2.42 8.45 -20.19
CA GLY A 317 -2.14 7.51 -19.09
C GLY A 317 -0.70 7.60 -18.58
N HIS A 318 -0.41 6.89 -17.47
CA HIS A 318 0.84 7.02 -16.71
C HIS A 318 1.64 5.71 -16.65
N PRO A 319 2.25 5.27 -17.77
CA PRO A 319 2.95 3.99 -17.82
C PRO A 319 4.26 3.98 -17.01
N GLY A 320 4.90 5.14 -16.80
CA GLY A 320 6.24 5.25 -16.22
C GLY A 320 6.46 4.50 -14.90
N SER A 321 5.76 4.92 -13.84
CA SER A 321 5.89 4.26 -12.53
C SER A 321 5.24 2.88 -12.52
N ALA A 322 4.17 2.64 -13.28
CA ALA A 322 3.58 1.30 -13.39
C ALA A 322 4.59 0.27 -13.92
N MET A 323 5.45 0.65 -14.87
CA MET A 323 6.57 -0.18 -15.34
C MET A 323 7.68 -0.34 -14.30
N GLY A 324 8.02 0.72 -13.56
CA GLY A 324 9.05 0.70 -12.51
C GLY A 324 8.66 -0.23 -11.35
N MET A 325 7.46 -0.04 -10.79
CA MET A 325 6.90 -0.73 -9.62
C MET A 325 6.57 -2.22 -9.86
N ALA A 326 6.70 -2.77 -11.07
CA ALA A 326 6.22 -4.11 -11.42
C ALA A 326 6.71 -5.23 -10.46
N ALA A 327 7.96 -5.18 -10.01
CA ALA A 327 8.50 -6.14 -9.03
C ALA A 327 7.86 -6.01 -7.63
N ILE A 328 7.48 -4.79 -7.22
CA ILE A 328 6.80 -4.50 -5.95
C ILE A 328 5.42 -5.19 -5.94
N GLY A 329 4.66 -5.05 -7.03
CA GLY A 329 3.35 -5.68 -7.15
C GLY A 329 3.42 -7.21 -7.17
N VAL A 330 4.49 -7.79 -7.72
CA VAL A 330 4.74 -9.23 -7.66
C VAL A 330 5.02 -9.68 -6.23
N ALA A 331 5.94 -9.00 -5.53
CA ALA A 331 6.25 -9.28 -4.14
C ALA A 331 4.99 -9.20 -3.25
N LEU A 332 4.13 -8.22 -3.50
CA LEU A 332 2.89 -8.00 -2.76
C LEU A 332 1.78 -9.02 -3.10
N TRP A 333 1.32 -9.09 -4.34
CA TRP A 333 0.16 -9.92 -4.73
C TRP A 333 0.48 -11.42 -4.81
N LYS A 334 1.67 -11.85 -5.25
CA LYS A 334 2.01 -13.29 -5.32
C LYS A 334 2.34 -13.85 -3.94
N TYR A 335 3.05 -13.10 -3.10
CA TYR A 335 3.65 -13.65 -1.87
C TYR A 335 2.99 -13.14 -0.58
N THR A 336 3.01 -11.85 -0.28
CA THR A 336 2.80 -11.36 1.11
C THR A 336 1.37 -10.95 1.48
N MET A 337 0.56 -10.49 0.51
CA MET A 337 -0.81 -10.01 0.74
C MET A 337 -1.81 -11.18 0.89
N ARG A 338 -2.76 -11.05 1.82
CA ARG A 338 -3.89 -11.97 2.02
C ARG A 338 -5.17 -11.38 1.43
N TYR A 339 -5.68 -11.94 0.34
CA TYR A 339 -6.88 -11.45 -0.35
C TYR A 339 -7.61 -12.61 -1.02
N SER A 340 -8.84 -12.38 -1.48
CA SER A 340 -9.58 -13.33 -2.32
C SER A 340 -10.00 -12.67 -3.64
N PRO A 341 -9.47 -13.13 -4.79
CA PRO A 341 -9.93 -12.68 -6.10
C PRO A 341 -11.41 -12.96 -6.36
N ARG A 342 -11.94 -14.06 -5.79
CA ARG A 342 -13.32 -14.51 -5.98
C ARG A 342 -14.31 -13.89 -4.98
N ASN A 343 -13.82 -13.39 -3.85
CA ASN A 343 -14.58 -12.57 -2.92
C ASN A 343 -13.79 -11.29 -2.55
N PRO A 344 -13.82 -10.25 -3.41
CA PRO A 344 -13.19 -8.96 -3.14
C PRO A 344 -13.62 -8.33 -1.82
N ASP A 345 -14.84 -8.63 -1.36
CA ASP A 345 -15.43 -8.11 -0.13
C ASP A 345 -15.04 -8.90 1.13
N PHE A 346 -14.20 -9.93 1.03
CA PHE A 346 -13.74 -10.74 2.18
C PHE A 346 -13.26 -9.84 3.35
N PHE A 347 -13.93 -9.97 4.50
CA PHE A 347 -13.88 -8.97 5.56
C PHE A 347 -12.49 -8.78 6.19
N ASN A 348 -11.76 -9.88 6.43
CA ASN A 348 -10.39 -9.88 6.98
C ASN A 348 -9.31 -10.03 5.89
N ARG A 349 -9.57 -9.54 4.66
CA ARG A 349 -8.50 -9.35 3.66
C ARG A 349 -7.51 -8.28 4.12
N ASP A 350 -6.24 -8.45 3.83
CA ASP A 350 -5.30 -7.34 3.78
C ASP A 350 -5.81 -6.31 2.75
N ARG A 351 -5.74 -5.03 3.10
CA ARG A 351 -6.27 -3.90 2.32
C ARG A 351 -5.15 -3.27 1.47
N PHE A 352 -5.42 -2.88 0.23
CA PHE A 352 -4.45 -2.19 -0.63
C PHE A 352 -4.95 -0.82 -1.11
N VAL A 353 -4.11 0.21 -0.98
CA VAL A 353 -4.40 1.59 -1.42
C VAL A 353 -3.30 2.09 -2.35
N LEU A 354 -3.67 2.51 -3.56
CA LEU A 354 -2.77 3.17 -4.52
C LEU A 354 -2.87 4.69 -4.37
N SER A 355 -2.11 5.30 -3.46
CA SER A 355 -2.19 6.75 -3.23
C SER A 355 -1.67 7.57 -4.40
N ASN A 356 -0.66 7.06 -5.12
CA ASN A 356 -0.21 7.55 -6.42
C ASN A 356 -1.16 7.07 -7.54
N GLY A 357 -2.46 7.35 -7.38
CA GLY A 357 -3.55 6.75 -8.17
C GLY A 357 -3.46 6.95 -9.69
N HIS A 358 -2.71 7.94 -10.17
CA HIS A 358 -2.47 8.13 -11.60
C HIS A 358 -1.84 6.88 -12.26
N THR A 359 -1.11 6.07 -11.48
CA THR A 359 -0.52 4.78 -11.88
C THR A 359 -1.52 3.61 -11.93
N CYS A 360 -2.83 3.86 -11.80
CA CYS A 360 -3.94 2.89 -11.69
C CYS A 360 -3.83 1.58 -12.49
N LEU A 361 -3.31 1.63 -13.72
CA LEU A 361 -3.07 0.46 -14.57
C LEU A 361 -2.19 -0.61 -13.89
N PHE A 362 -1.31 -0.23 -12.97
CA PHE A 362 -0.57 -1.13 -12.08
C PHE A 362 -1.52 -2.04 -11.27
N GLN A 363 -2.45 -1.43 -10.53
CA GLN A 363 -3.41 -2.15 -9.68
C GLN A 363 -4.37 -2.97 -10.53
N TYR A 364 -4.96 -2.40 -11.59
CA TYR A 364 -5.87 -3.12 -12.49
C TYR A 364 -5.21 -4.38 -13.07
N THR A 365 -3.95 -4.28 -13.48
CA THR A 365 -3.20 -5.42 -14.05
C THR A 365 -2.99 -6.53 -13.04
N PHE A 366 -2.67 -6.23 -11.77
CA PHE A 366 -2.58 -7.29 -10.74
C PHE A 366 -3.94 -7.88 -10.36
N LEU A 367 -5.03 -7.08 -10.36
CA LEU A 367 -6.39 -7.62 -10.21
C LEU A 367 -6.73 -8.60 -11.34
N HIS A 368 -6.39 -8.28 -12.59
CA HIS A 368 -6.55 -9.19 -13.73
C HIS A 368 -5.73 -10.48 -13.56
N LEU A 369 -4.41 -10.35 -13.37
CA LEU A 369 -3.48 -11.48 -13.32
C LEU A 369 -3.81 -12.45 -12.19
N THR A 370 -4.28 -11.94 -11.05
CA THR A 370 -4.62 -12.77 -9.87
C THR A 370 -6.03 -13.37 -9.94
N GLY A 371 -6.80 -13.04 -10.98
CA GLY A 371 -8.05 -13.73 -11.33
C GLY A 371 -9.31 -13.11 -10.73
N TYR A 372 -9.37 -11.79 -10.52
CA TYR A 372 -10.61 -11.10 -10.14
C TYR A 372 -11.63 -11.21 -11.28
N PRO A 373 -12.81 -11.85 -11.10
CA PRO A 373 -13.73 -12.16 -12.19
C PRO A 373 -14.24 -10.95 -12.99
N ALA A 374 -14.32 -9.77 -12.35
CA ALA A 374 -14.73 -8.53 -13.00
C ALA A 374 -13.62 -7.93 -13.88
N MET A 375 -12.35 -8.12 -13.52
CA MET A 375 -11.19 -7.51 -14.18
C MET A 375 -10.66 -8.43 -15.29
N THR A 376 -11.38 -8.47 -16.40
CA THR A 376 -10.98 -9.25 -17.59
C THR A 376 -9.92 -8.50 -18.42
N LEU A 377 -9.27 -9.21 -19.35
CA LEU A 377 -8.36 -8.58 -20.31
C LEU A 377 -9.08 -7.58 -21.24
N ASP A 378 -10.40 -7.72 -21.43
CA ASP A 378 -11.24 -6.76 -22.15
C ASP A 378 -11.47 -5.47 -21.35
N GLN A 379 -11.57 -5.57 -20.02
CA GLN A 379 -11.65 -4.43 -19.11
C GLN A 379 -10.30 -3.70 -18.98
N LEU A 380 -9.16 -4.42 -18.95
CA LEU A 380 -7.85 -3.76 -19.09
C LEU A 380 -7.72 -2.97 -20.40
N LYS A 381 -8.29 -3.49 -21.50
CA LYS A 381 -8.32 -2.82 -22.81
C LYS A 381 -9.28 -1.64 -22.87
N SER A 382 -10.18 -1.46 -21.88
CA SER A 382 -11.09 -0.31 -21.81
C SER A 382 -10.53 0.88 -21.01
N TYR A 383 -9.30 0.77 -20.47
CA TYR A 383 -8.56 1.92 -19.92
C TYR A 383 -8.49 3.07 -20.94
N HIS A 384 -8.80 4.30 -20.51
CA HIS A 384 -8.93 5.51 -21.35
C HIS A 384 -9.84 5.41 -22.61
N SER A 385 -10.60 4.32 -22.78
CA SER A 385 -11.52 4.17 -23.91
C SER A 385 -12.84 4.94 -23.70
N SER A 386 -13.65 5.05 -24.76
CA SER A 386 -14.98 5.67 -24.69
C SER A 386 -16.08 4.75 -24.11
N ARG A 387 -15.72 3.70 -23.35
CA ARG A 387 -16.65 2.73 -22.76
C ARG A 387 -17.20 3.23 -21.42
N THR A 388 -18.51 3.36 -21.34
CA THR A 388 -19.23 3.68 -20.10
C THR A 388 -19.37 2.49 -19.14
N ASP A 389 -18.97 1.29 -19.58
CA ASP A 389 -18.91 0.05 -18.80
C ASP A 389 -17.47 -0.34 -18.40
N SER A 390 -16.52 0.59 -18.54
CA SER A 390 -15.12 0.37 -18.16
C SER A 390 -14.96 0.36 -16.63
N LEU A 391 -14.28 -0.67 -16.12
CA LEU A 391 -13.79 -0.80 -14.75
C LEU A 391 -12.33 -0.32 -14.62
N CYS A 392 -11.79 0.30 -15.68
CA CYS A 392 -10.47 0.93 -15.71
C CYS A 392 -10.59 2.44 -16.03
N PRO A 393 -11.13 3.27 -15.13
CA PRO A 393 -11.02 4.73 -15.21
C PRO A 393 -9.56 5.22 -15.09
N GLY A 394 -9.34 6.50 -15.36
CA GLY A 394 -7.99 7.11 -15.33
C GLY A 394 -7.31 7.14 -13.95
N HIS A 395 -8.08 6.89 -12.89
CA HIS A 395 -7.68 6.77 -11.49
C HIS A 395 -8.56 5.69 -10.83
N PRO A 396 -8.17 5.05 -9.71
CA PRO A 396 -8.97 4.02 -9.06
C PRO A 396 -10.25 4.61 -8.46
N GLU A 397 -11.37 3.91 -8.62
CA GLU A 397 -12.70 4.31 -8.15
C GLU A 397 -13.32 3.18 -7.27
N ILE A 398 -13.84 3.53 -6.09
CA ILE A 398 -14.24 2.60 -5.01
C ILE A 398 -15.40 1.65 -5.37
N GLU A 399 -16.17 1.99 -6.40
CA GLU A 399 -17.21 1.14 -6.98
C GLU A 399 -16.65 -0.08 -7.75
N HIS A 400 -15.35 -0.18 -7.97
CA HIS A 400 -14.74 -1.27 -8.73
C HIS A 400 -14.16 -2.37 -7.80
N PRO A 401 -14.49 -3.66 -8.03
CA PRO A 401 -14.05 -4.74 -7.14
C PRO A 401 -12.51 -4.84 -7.06
N GLY A 402 -11.98 -4.77 -5.84
CA GLY A 402 -10.52 -4.75 -5.57
C GLY A 402 -9.92 -3.35 -5.44
N ILE A 403 -10.74 -2.30 -5.45
CA ILE A 403 -10.34 -0.92 -5.10
C ILE A 403 -10.92 -0.56 -3.72
N GLU A 404 -10.07 -0.29 -2.73
CA GLU A 404 -10.52 0.00 -1.36
C GLU A 404 -11.04 1.43 -1.17
N VAL A 405 -10.51 2.39 -1.95
CA VAL A 405 -10.86 3.82 -1.93
C VAL A 405 -10.57 4.48 -3.27
N THR A 406 -11.32 5.53 -3.61
CA THR A 406 -11.06 6.37 -4.80
C THR A 406 -9.86 7.28 -4.54
N THR A 407 -8.82 7.18 -5.37
CA THR A 407 -7.59 7.99 -5.24
C THR A 407 -7.34 8.82 -6.50
N GLY A 408 -6.18 9.49 -6.59
CA GLY A 408 -5.83 10.40 -7.69
C GLY A 408 -5.38 11.75 -7.19
N PRO A 409 -6.22 12.51 -6.45
CA PRO A 409 -5.74 13.63 -5.64
C PRO A 409 -4.72 13.09 -4.63
N LEU A 410 -3.51 13.64 -4.67
CA LEU A 410 -2.34 13.07 -3.99
C LEU A 410 -2.47 13.23 -2.47
N GLY A 411 -1.70 12.41 -1.72
CA GLY A 411 -1.75 12.35 -0.25
C GLY A 411 -3.03 11.74 0.35
N GLN A 412 -4.19 11.85 -0.31
CA GLN A 412 -5.48 11.32 0.19
C GLN A 412 -5.40 9.83 0.55
N GLY A 413 -4.81 9.01 -0.32
CA GLY A 413 -4.67 7.56 -0.11
C GLY A 413 -3.83 7.21 1.12
N VAL A 414 -2.84 8.04 1.47
CA VAL A 414 -2.07 7.89 2.73
C VAL A 414 -2.99 8.02 3.93
N ALA A 415 -3.79 9.09 3.98
CA ALA A 415 -4.78 9.28 5.04
C ALA A 415 -5.87 8.20 5.05
N ASN A 416 -6.35 7.76 3.88
CA ASN A 416 -7.33 6.67 3.81
C ASN A 416 -6.76 5.35 4.36
N ALA A 417 -5.49 5.02 4.05
CA ALA A 417 -4.82 3.84 4.57
C ALA A 417 -4.62 3.88 6.10
N VAL A 418 -4.34 5.05 6.68
CA VAL A 418 -4.36 5.24 8.14
C VAL A 418 -5.76 4.92 8.71
N GLY A 419 -6.83 5.33 8.04
CA GLY A 419 -8.20 5.02 8.46
C GLY A 419 -8.55 3.53 8.42
N LEU A 420 -8.15 2.83 7.36
CA LEU A 420 -8.29 1.37 7.25
C LEU A 420 -7.50 0.65 8.35
N ALA A 421 -6.29 1.12 8.66
CA ALA A 421 -5.48 0.56 9.75
C ALA A 421 -6.08 0.82 11.14
N MET A 422 -6.67 2.00 11.39
CA MET A 422 -7.39 2.32 12.63
C MET A 422 -8.65 1.46 12.80
N ALA A 423 -9.45 1.31 11.73
CA ALA A 423 -10.66 0.47 11.73
C ALA A 423 -10.31 -0.99 12.11
N THR A 424 -9.25 -1.53 11.49
CA THR A 424 -8.68 -2.84 11.83
C THR A 424 -8.33 -2.93 13.33
N LYS A 425 -7.58 -1.95 13.86
CA LYS A 425 -7.17 -1.91 15.27
C LYS A 425 -8.35 -1.86 16.24
N ASN A 426 -9.39 -1.08 15.92
CA ASN A 426 -10.57 -0.97 16.78
C ASN A 426 -11.39 -2.28 16.81
N LEU A 427 -11.61 -2.92 15.66
CA LEU A 427 -12.28 -4.22 15.62
C LEU A 427 -11.48 -5.31 16.36
N ALA A 428 -10.17 -5.40 16.08
CA ALA A 428 -9.29 -6.37 16.74
C ALA A 428 -9.30 -6.22 18.27
N ALA A 429 -9.15 -4.98 18.77
CA ALA A 429 -9.16 -4.70 20.21
C ALA A 429 -10.53 -4.87 20.90
N THR A 430 -11.61 -4.99 20.12
CA THR A 430 -12.95 -5.25 20.65
C THR A 430 -13.27 -6.75 20.65
N TYR A 431 -13.04 -7.44 19.54
CA TYR A 431 -13.56 -8.79 19.30
C TYR A 431 -12.51 -9.91 19.37
N ASN A 432 -11.22 -9.68 19.10
CA ASN A 432 -10.23 -10.75 19.16
C ASN A 432 -10.03 -11.25 20.60
N ARG A 433 -9.80 -12.56 20.75
CA ARG A 433 -9.43 -13.22 22.01
C ARG A 433 -8.18 -14.08 21.74
N PRO A 434 -7.00 -13.45 21.53
CA PRO A 434 -5.77 -14.16 21.17
C PRO A 434 -5.36 -15.20 22.23
N GLU A 435 -5.67 -14.98 23.49
CA GLU A 435 -5.51 -15.92 24.61
C GLU A 435 -6.33 -17.21 24.47
N ALA A 436 -7.42 -17.16 23.70
CA ALA A 436 -8.24 -18.31 23.30
C ALA A 436 -8.04 -18.71 21.82
N GLY A 437 -7.07 -18.10 21.12
CA GLY A 437 -6.72 -18.39 19.72
C GLY A 437 -7.55 -17.65 18.66
N PHE A 438 -8.49 -16.77 19.04
CA PHE A 438 -9.40 -16.11 18.10
C PHE A 438 -8.87 -14.75 17.62
N ASN A 439 -8.18 -14.74 16.48
CA ASN A 439 -7.76 -13.53 15.78
C ASN A 439 -8.71 -13.23 14.60
N LEU A 440 -9.91 -12.75 14.91
CA LEU A 440 -10.98 -12.51 13.94
C LEU A 440 -10.67 -11.36 12.97
N ILE A 441 -9.95 -10.34 13.42
CA ILE A 441 -9.47 -9.24 12.59
C ILE A 441 -7.97 -9.06 12.84
N ASP A 442 -7.14 -9.25 11.81
CA ASP A 442 -5.68 -9.16 11.87
C ASP A 442 -5.05 -8.63 10.57
N ASN A 443 -5.86 -8.04 9.68
CA ASN A 443 -5.45 -7.63 8.35
C ASN A 443 -4.37 -6.54 8.31
N THR A 444 -3.43 -6.64 7.37
CA THR A 444 -2.46 -5.58 7.05
C THR A 444 -3.10 -4.56 6.10
N THR A 445 -2.74 -3.28 6.23
CA THR A 445 -3.05 -2.26 5.22
C THR A 445 -1.75 -1.87 4.51
N TRP A 446 -1.74 -2.03 3.19
CA TRP A 446 -0.62 -1.69 2.32
C TRP A 446 -0.96 -0.42 1.53
N CYS A 447 -0.10 0.59 1.58
CA CYS A 447 -0.31 1.86 0.89
C CYS A 447 0.87 2.16 -0.04
N MET A 448 0.63 2.13 -1.35
CA MET A 448 1.62 2.50 -2.35
C MET A 448 1.60 4.02 -2.58
N ILE A 449 2.76 4.65 -2.58
CA ILE A 449 2.94 6.11 -2.77
C ILE A 449 4.08 6.39 -3.76
N GLY A 450 4.13 7.60 -4.28
CA GLY A 450 5.29 8.17 -4.99
C GLY A 450 5.64 9.55 -4.43
N ASP A 451 6.71 10.17 -4.92
CA ASP A 451 7.36 11.35 -4.31
C ASP A 451 6.37 12.51 -4.04
N ALA A 452 5.49 12.81 -5.00
CA ALA A 452 4.49 13.88 -4.88
C ALA A 452 3.41 13.62 -3.81
N CYS A 453 3.17 12.37 -3.38
CA CYS A 453 2.30 12.09 -2.24
C CYS A 453 2.89 12.57 -0.90
N LEU A 454 4.21 12.77 -0.80
CA LEU A 454 4.88 13.22 0.42
C LEU A 454 5.05 14.75 0.49
N GLN A 455 4.79 15.45 -0.60
CA GLN A 455 4.74 16.91 -0.68
C GLN A 455 3.37 17.45 -0.19
N GLU A 456 2.31 16.65 -0.31
CA GLU A 456 0.95 16.98 0.14
C GLU A 456 0.82 16.97 1.67
N GLY A 457 0.37 18.11 2.25
CA GLY A 457 0.31 18.30 3.71
C GLY A 457 -0.53 17.25 4.45
N VAL A 458 -1.63 16.79 3.84
CA VAL A 458 -2.50 15.75 4.39
C VAL A 458 -1.77 14.41 4.62
N ALA A 459 -0.76 14.09 3.83
CA ALA A 459 0.04 12.89 4.03
C ALA A 459 0.92 13.02 5.27
N LEU A 460 1.55 14.18 5.49
CA LEU A 460 2.36 14.44 6.69
C LEU A 460 1.49 14.46 7.96
N GLU A 461 0.31 15.08 7.90
CA GLU A 461 -0.69 15.03 8.99
C GLU A 461 -1.02 13.57 9.38
N ALA A 462 -1.30 12.72 8.39
CA ALA A 462 -1.66 11.31 8.60
C ALA A 462 -0.47 10.45 9.06
N ILE A 463 0.73 10.68 8.52
CA ILE A 463 1.97 9.95 8.86
C ILE A 463 2.35 10.19 10.33
N GLN A 464 2.26 11.44 10.80
CA GLN A 464 2.47 11.77 12.22
C GLN A 464 1.47 11.04 13.13
N LEU A 465 0.19 11.02 12.76
CA LEU A 465 -0.86 10.37 13.54
C LEU A 465 -0.68 8.84 13.61
N ALA A 466 -0.34 8.19 12.49
CA ALA A 466 -0.15 6.75 12.43
C ALA A 466 1.06 6.25 13.24
N GLY A 467 2.16 7.01 13.23
CA GLY A 467 3.33 6.75 14.07
C GLY A 467 3.03 7.01 15.56
N HIS A 468 2.35 8.12 15.88
CA HIS A 468 1.88 8.42 17.23
C HIS A 468 0.98 7.33 17.82
N TRP A 469 0.03 6.81 17.02
CA TRP A 469 -0.84 5.70 17.42
C TRP A 469 -0.22 4.31 17.25
N LYS A 470 1.04 4.19 16.79
CA LYS A 470 1.76 2.91 16.61
C LYS A 470 0.98 1.87 15.80
N LEU A 471 0.42 2.28 14.65
CA LEU A 471 -0.36 1.43 13.75
C LEU A 471 0.51 0.39 13.01
N ASN A 472 1.08 -0.58 13.70
CA ASN A 472 1.96 -1.62 13.15
C ASN A 472 1.33 -2.55 12.09
N ASN A 473 0.03 -2.45 11.87
CA ASN A 473 -0.67 -3.09 10.76
C ASN A 473 -0.74 -2.22 9.49
N LEU A 474 -0.08 -1.05 9.47
CA LEU A 474 0.07 -0.18 8.30
C LEU A 474 1.50 -0.26 7.75
N VAL A 475 1.61 -0.55 6.45
CA VAL A 475 2.86 -0.51 5.70
C VAL A 475 2.71 0.47 4.54
N VAL A 476 3.57 1.47 4.48
CA VAL A 476 3.69 2.40 3.34
C VAL A 476 4.86 1.94 2.48
N ILE A 477 4.63 1.82 1.17
CA ILE A 477 5.63 1.43 0.18
C ILE A 477 5.82 2.61 -0.77
N TYR A 478 7.04 3.12 -0.84
CA TYR A 478 7.38 4.34 -1.56
C TYR A 478 8.13 4.02 -2.86
N ASP A 479 7.49 4.30 -3.99
CA ASP A 479 8.11 4.35 -5.32
C ASP A 479 9.05 5.55 -5.38
N ASN A 480 10.28 5.37 -4.88
CA ASN A 480 11.31 6.39 -4.84
C ASN A 480 12.05 6.40 -6.18
N ASN A 481 11.38 6.94 -7.19
CA ASN A 481 11.90 7.07 -8.56
C ASN A 481 12.54 8.46 -8.82
N GLN A 482 12.38 9.41 -7.89
CA GLN A 482 12.97 10.76 -7.91
C GLN A 482 12.51 11.68 -9.04
N ILE A 483 11.38 11.37 -9.69
CA ILE A 483 10.81 12.13 -10.80
C ILE A 483 9.35 12.52 -10.53
N THR A 484 9.01 13.76 -10.88
CA THR A 484 7.64 14.32 -10.86
C THR A 484 7.23 14.76 -12.27
N CYS A 485 6.07 15.40 -12.40
CA CYS A 485 5.60 15.98 -13.66
C CYS A 485 6.57 17.00 -14.28
N ASP A 486 7.21 17.82 -13.42
CA ASP A 486 7.97 19.00 -13.85
C ASP A 486 9.46 18.69 -14.07
N GLY A 487 9.95 17.57 -13.54
CA GLY A 487 11.36 17.18 -13.57
C GLY A 487 11.74 16.32 -12.36
N SER A 488 13.01 16.36 -11.98
CA SER A 488 13.52 15.71 -10.79
C SER A 488 12.96 16.32 -9.50
N VAL A 489 12.85 15.50 -8.45
CA VAL A 489 12.20 15.86 -7.17
C VAL A 489 12.94 17.00 -6.45
N ASP A 490 14.25 17.10 -6.63
CA ASP A 490 15.12 18.14 -6.06
C ASP A 490 14.80 19.57 -6.55
N LEU A 491 14.01 19.73 -7.63
CA LEU A 491 13.45 21.01 -8.04
C LEU A 491 12.57 21.68 -6.97
N CYS A 492 11.93 20.88 -6.09
CA CYS A 492 11.01 21.37 -5.06
C CYS A 492 11.11 20.65 -3.70
N ASN A 493 11.81 19.52 -3.61
CA ASN A 493 11.95 18.74 -2.37
C ASN A 493 13.34 18.08 -2.29
N THR A 494 14.11 18.47 -1.27
CA THR A 494 15.42 17.86 -0.94
C THR A 494 15.44 17.32 0.49
N GLU A 495 14.29 16.86 1.01
CA GLU A 495 14.16 16.33 2.36
C GLU A 495 14.80 14.93 2.50
N ASP A 496 15.44 14.68 3.65
CA ASP A 496 15.73 13.31 4.08
C ASP A 496 14.41 12.65 4.53
N VAL A 497 13.70 12.07 3.56
CA VAL A 497 12.46 11.31 3.77
C VAL A 497 12.66 10.20 4.80
N ASP A 498 13.82 9.55 4.77
CA ASP A 498 14.16 8.41 5.60
C ASP A 498 14.28 8.83 7.08
N ALA A 499 14.95 9.94 7.37
CA ALA A 499 14.98 10.55 8.69
C ALA A 499 13.63 11.14 9.12
N LYS A 500 12.87 11.74 8.19
CA LYS A 500 11.51 12.28 8.44
C LYS A 500 10.54 11.20 8.92
N MET A 501 10.56 10.01 8.31
CA MET A 501 9.71 8.88 8.77
C MET A 501 10.14 8.35 10.14
N ARG A 502 11.46 8.20 10.39
CA ARG A 502 11.99 7.84 11.71
C ARG A 502 11.59 8.85 12.79
N ALA A 503 11.67 10.14 12.49
CA ALA A 503 11.24 11.22 13.38
C ALA A 503 9.71 11.23 13.64
N CYS A 504 8.92 10.78 12.66
CA CYS A 504 7.47 10.55 12.84
C CYS A 504 7.13 9.26 13.61
N GLY A 505 8.13 8.48 14.06
CA GLY A 505 7.91 7.27 14.86
C GLY A 505 7.64 6.00 14.04
N TRP A 506 8.08 5.94 12.79
CA TRP A 506 7.99 4.75 11.93
C TRP A 506 9.26 3.90 12.00
N ASP A 507 9.15 2.62 11.68
CA ASP A 507 10.31 1.82 11.24
C ASP A 507 10.54 2.03 9.74
N VAL A 508 11.81 2.00 9.31
CA VAL A 508 12.19 2.32 7.92
C VAL A 508 13.10 1.26 7.34
N LEU A 509 12.68 0.66 6.24
CA LEU A 509 13.40 -0.35 5.45
C LEU A 509 13.74 0.25 4.08
N ASN A 510 14.90 -0.11 3.52
CA ASN A 510 15.34 0.35 2.19
C ASN A 510 15.53 -0.83 1.22
N VAL A 511 15.17 -0.63 -0.05
CA VAL A 511 15.40 -1.58 -1.15
C VAL A 511 15.95 -0.82 -2.36
N GLU A 512 17.23 -1.01 -2.65
CA GLU A 512 17.97 -0.24 -3.68
C GLU A 512 17.70 -0.68 -5.13
N ASP A 513 17.13 -1.88 -5.34
CA ASP A 513 16.64 -2.34 -6.65
C ASP A 513 15.18 -2.79 -6.54
N GLY A 514 14.27 -1.82 -6.52
CA GLY A 514 12.83 -2.05 -6.62
C GLY A 514 12.35 -2.44 -8.01
N CYS A 515 13.22 -2.47 -9.02
CA CYS A 515 12.85 -2.78 -10.41
C CYS A 515 12.97 -4.26 -10.76
N TYR A 516 13.86 -5.01 -10.09
CA TYR A 516 14.06 -6.44 -10.33
C TYR A 516 14.17 -7.31 -9.07
N ASN A 517 14.57 -6.77 -7.91
CA ASN A 517 14.81 -7.59 -6.70
C ASN A 517 13.51 -7.96 -5.94
N VAL A 518 12.72 -8.85 -6.55
CA VAL A 518 11.49 -9.41 -5.95
C VAL A 518 11.76 -10.09 -4.60
N GLU A 519 12.92 -10.74 -4.42
CA GLU A 519 13.26 -11.43 -3.17
C GLU A 519 13.48 -10.43 -2.02
N GLY A 520 14.27 -9.38 -2.23
CA GLY A 520 14.47 -8.30 -1.25
C GLY A 520 13.17 -7.55 -0.94
N LEU A 521 12.30 -7.35 -1.93
CA LEU A 521 10.97 -6.78 -1.74
C LEU A 521 10.07 -7.69 -0.88
N VAL A 522 10.07 -9.01 -1.12
CA VAL A 522 9.33 -9.97 -0.28
C VAL A 522 9.88 -9.98 1.14
N ALA A 523 11.20 -9.98 1.33
CA ALA A 523 11.83 -9.92 2.65
C ALA A 523 11.45 -8.64 3.42
N ALA A 524 11.48 -7.47 2.78
CA ALA A 524 11.07 -6.20 3.38
C ALA A 524 9.57 -6.18 3.73
N LEU A 525 8.70 -6.67 2.85
CA LEU A 525 7.25 -6.74 3.10
C LEU A 525 6.91 -7.73 4.22
N LEU A 526 7.61 -8.86 4.32
CA LEU A 526 7.42 -9.82 5.43
C LEU A 526 7.95 -9.27 6.76
N SER A 527 9.10 -8.58 6.74
CA SER A 527 9.66 -7.89 7.92
C SER A 527 8.70 -6.82 8.44
N ALA A 528 8.18 -5.96 7.55
CA ALA A 528 7.17 -4.97 7.88
C ALA A 528 5.90 -5.58 8.49
N LYS A 529 5.41 -6.69 7.92
CA LYS A 529 4.24 -7.44 8.42
C LYS A 529 4.48 -8.12 9.79
N ALA A 530 5.75 -8.35 10.16
CA ALA A 530 6.15 -8.90 11.45
C ALA A 530 6.38 -7.81 12.53
N SER A 531 6.31 -6.52 12.19
CA SER A 531 6.39 -5.42 13.17
C SER A 531 5.32 -5.58 14.24
N THR A 532 5.68 -5.44 15.51
CA THR A 532 4.75 -5.51 16.65
C THR A 532 4.39 -4.14 17.23
N GLU A 533 5.17 -3.09 16.94
CA GLU A 533 5.22 -1.86 17.75
C GLU A 533 5.13 -0.53 16.98
N LYS A 534 5.31 -0.52 15.64
CA LYS A 534 5.27 0.70 14.81
C LYS A 534 4.77 0.42 13.38
N PRO A 535 4.14 1.39 12.69
CA PRO A 535 3.96 1.33 11.25
C PRO A 535 5.32 1.31 10.53
N THR A 536 5.38 0.69 9.35
CA THR A 536 6.63 0.53 8.59
C THR A 536 6.58 1.27 7.26
N PHE A 537 7.65 2.00 6.95
CA PHE A 537 7.89 2.68 5.68
C PHE A 537 8.96 1.91 4.92
N ILE A 538 8.64 1.43 3.72
CA ILE A 538 9.58 0.76 2.83
C ILE A 538 9.92 1.73 1.71
N ASN A 539 11.14 2.26 1.74
CA ASN A 539 11.71 3.11 0.73
C ASN A 539 12.26 2.24 -0.40
N VAL A 540 11.67 2.30 -1.58
CA VAL A 540 11.97 1.41 -2.70
C VAL A 540 12.48 2.22 -3.88
N ARG A 541 13.78 2.16 -4.17
CA ARG A 541 14.36 2.84 -5.34
C ARG A 541 13.89 2.16 -6.63
N THR A 542 13.31 2.93 -7.55
CA THR A 542 12.94 2.43 -8.89
C THR A 542 13.41 3.39 -9.99
N VAL A 543 13.25 2.97 -11.25
CA VAL A 543 13.46 3.84 -12.42
C VAL A 543 12.13 4.00 -13.14
N ILE A 544 11.61 5.22 -13.16
CA ILE A 544 10.39 5.56 -13.91
C ILE A 544 10.60 5.29 -15.41
N GLY A 545 9.66 4.62 -16.07
CA GLY A 545 9.74 4.34 -17.51
C GLY A 545 10.87 3.41 -17.94
N ILE A 546 11.34 2.54 -17.03
CA ILE A 546 12.44 1.59 -17.26
C ILE A 546 12.30 0.82 -18.58
N GLY A 547 13.39 0.75 -19.35
CA GLY A 547 13.42 0.14 -20.70
C GLY A 547 12.98 1.06 -21.84
N SER A 548 12.46 2.26 -21.56
CA SER A 548 12.23 3.30 -22.57
C SER A 548 13.46 4.19 -22.80
N LYS A 549 13.43 4.97 -23.88
CA LYS A 549 14.45 5.99 -24.20
C LYS A 549 14.45 7.20 -23.25
N VAL A 550 13.43 7.31 -22.39
CA VAL A 550 13.23 8.38 -21.41
C VAL A 550 13.11 7.82 -19.98
N ALA A 551 13.72 6.65 -19.73
CA ALA A 551 13.81 6.09 -18.39
C ALA A 551 14.56 7.06 -17.45
N GLY A 552 13.98 7.38 -16.29
CA GLY A 552 14.53 8.38 -15.37
C GLY A 552 14.30 9.86 -15.77
N ASP A 553 13.40 10.14 -16.72
CA ASP A 553 13.05 11.49 -17.18
C ASP A 553 11.53 11.73 -17.00
N ALA A 554 11.12 12.96 -16.66
CA ALA A 554 9.71 13.33 -16.48
C ALA A 554 8.82 13.05 -17.69
N LYS A 555 9.40 12.95 -18.90
CA LYS A 555 8.70 12.50 -20.12
C LYS A 555 8.08 11.10 -19.98
N ALA A 556 8.58 10.25 -19.09
CA ALA A 556 8.00 8.94 -18.78
C ALA A 556 6.73 8.99 -17.91
N HIS A 557 6.43 10.13 -17.28
CA HIS A 557 5.42 10.21 -16.22
C HIS A 557 3.98 10.01 -16.72
N GLY A 558 3.47 10.94 -17.55
CA GLY A 558 2.06 11.01 -17.96
C GLY A 558 1.82 11.08 -19.46
N ALA A 559 2.82 10.71 -20.26
CA ALA A 559 2.71 10.59 -21.71
C ALA A 559 2.57 9.12 -22.12
N ALA A 560 1.69 8.85 -23.10
CA ALA A 560 1.68 7.56 -23.77
C ALA A 560 2.88 7.47 -24.74
N TYR A 561 3.64 6.38 -24.67
CA TYR A 561 4.70 6.09 -25.63
C TYR A 561 4.09 5.82 -27.03
N GLY A 562 4.68 6.40 -28.08
CA GLY A 562 4.26 6.14 -29.46
C GLY A 562 4.73 4.76 -29.96
N ALA A 563 4.10 4.22 -31.02
CA ALA A 563 4.29 2.83 -31.43
C ALA A 563 5.75 2.37 -31.61
N GLU A 564 6.67 3.14 -32.19
CA GLU A 564 8.06 2.66 -32.31
C GLU A 564 8.84 2.72 -30.99
N ASP A 565 8.46 3.57 -30.03
CA ASP A 565 8.98 3.47 -28.66
C ASP A 565 8.42 2.24 -27.94
N VAL A 566 7.13 1.94 -28.11
CA VAL A 566 6.51 0.69 -27.65
C VAL A 566 7.24 -0.54 -28.23
N ARG A 567 7.51 -0.55 -29.55
CA ARG A 567 8.27 -1.61 -30.21
C ARG A 567 9.73 -1.66 -29.74
N SER A 568 10.34 -0.52 -29.44
CA SER A 568 11.69 -0.45 -28.84
C SER A 568 11.73 -1.06 -27.44
N ILE A 569 10.78 -0.70 -26.57
CA ILE A 569 10.67 -1.21 -25.19
C ILE A 569 10.45 -2.72 -25.18
N LYS A 570 9.54 -3.24 -26.03
CA LYS A 570 9.30 -4.69 -26.16
C LYS A 570 10.57 -5.44 -26.57
N LYS A 571 11.30 -4.94 -27.58
CA LYS A 571 12.61 -5.52 -27.99
C LYS A 571 13.60 -5.53 -26.83
N ALA A 572 13.71 -4.43 -26.07
CA ALA A 572 14.60 -4.34 -24.90
C ALA A 572 14.24 -5.34 -23.78
N PHE A 573 12.96 -5.69 -23.65
CA PHE A 573 12.46 -6.73 -22.75
C PHE A 573 12.35 -8.14 -23.39
N GLY A 574 12.90 -8.34 -24.59
CA GLY A 574 12.92 -9.65 -25.28
C GLY A 574 11.58 -10.14 -25.83
N MET A 575 10.58 -9.27 -25.94
CA MET A 575 9.23 -9.59 -26.42
C MET A 575 9.04 -9.27 -27.90
N ASN A 576 8.08 -9.95 -28.55
CA ASN A 576 7.69 -9.64 -29.92
C ASN A 576 7.19 -8.18 -30.02
N PRO A 577 7.84 -7.30 -30.81
CA PRO A 577 7.43 -5.90 -30.92
C PRO A 577 6.00 -5.72 -31.46
N ASP A 578 5.53 -6.63 -32.32
CA ASP A 578 4.31 -6.49 -33.10
C ASP A 578 3.06 -7.13 -32.45
N GLU A 579 3.25 -7.87 -31.35
CA GLU A 579 2.14 -8.39 -30.53
C GLU A 579 1.68 -7.38 -29.47
N HIS A 580 0.37 -7.16 -29.32
CA HIS A 580 -0.17 -6.19 -28.36
C HIS A 580 -1.24 -6.82 -27.46
N PHE A 581 -1.16 -6.54 -26.16
CA PHE A 581 -2.01 -7.14 -25.13
C PHE A 581 -2.05 -8.68 -25.17
N VAL A 582 -0.91 -9.30 -25.45
CA VAL A 582 -0.69 -10.73 -25.33
C VAL A 582 -0.17 -11.02 -23.93
N LEU A 583 -0.82 -11.95 -23.24
CA LEU A 583 -0.34 -12.58 -22.02
C LEU A 583 -0.18 -14.07 -22.33
N HIS A 584 1.06 -14.56 -22.23
CA HIS A 584 1.35 -15.98 -22.43
C HIS A 584 0.84 -16.81 -21.24
N ASP A 585 0.43 -18.06 -21.48
CA ASP A 585 -0.17 -18.95 -20.47
C ASP A 585 0.73 -19.21 -19.25
N GLU A 586 2.04 -19.01 -19.38
CA GLU A 586 3.03 -19.04 -18.30
C GLU A 586 2.74 -17.97 -17.22
N VAL A 587 2.37 -16.75 -17.63
CA VAL A 587 2.07 -15.64 -16.72
C VAL A 587 0.75 -15.92 -15.98
N TYR A 588 -0.26 -16.44 -16.67
CA TYR A 588 -1.48 -16.93 -16.02
C TYR A 588 -1.22 -18.18 -15.15
N GLY A 589 -0.27 -19.04 -15.52
CA GLY A 589 0.20 -20.17 -14.71
C GLY A 589 0.80 -19.71 -13.39
N TYR A 590 1.66 -18.69 -13.43
CA TYR A 590 2.34 -18.12 -12.28
C TYR A 590 1.39 -17.61 -11.18
N PHE A 591 0.26 -17.01 -11.55
CA PHE A 591 -0.74 -16.50 -10.61
C PHE A 591 -1.92 -17.45 -10.34
N ARG A 592 -2.01 -18.59 -11.06
CA ARG A 592 -3.18 -19.49 -11.10
C ARG A 592 -3.71 -19.94 -9.72
N GLU A 593 -2.81 -20.12 -8.76
CA GLU A 593 -3.14 -20.60 -7.41
C GLU A 593 -3.78 -19.53 -6.50
N MET A 594 -3.68 -18.23 -6.84
CA MET A 594 -4.09 -17.13 -5.95
C MET A 594 -5.59 -17.17 -5.61
N ALA A 595 -6.43 -17.58 -6.56
CA ALA A 595 -7.87 -17.78 -6.32
C ALA A 595 -8.13 -18.87 -5.27
N ALA A 596 -7.45 -20.02 -5.35
CA ALA A 596 -7.59 -21.13 -4.40
C ALA A 596 -6.97 -20.79 -3.02
N ARG A 597 -5.90 -19.98 -3.00
CA ARG A 597 -5.33 -19.41 -1.77
C ARG A 597 -6.35 -18.51 -1.07
N GLY A 598 -7.04 -17.64 -1.81
CA GLY A 598 -8.12 -16.78 -1.32
C GLY A 598 -9.28 -17.58 -0.70
N GLU A 599 -9.81 -18.56 -1.42
CA GLU A 599 -10.85 -19.47 -0.92
C GLU A 599 -10.42 -20.24 0.33
N GLY A 600 -9.12 -20.54 0.47
CA GLY A 600 -8.54 -21.11 1.68
C GLY A 600 -8.55 -20.17 2.87
N LEU A 601 -8.16 -18.90 2.68
CA LEU A 601 -8.19 -17.86 3.71
C LEU A 601 -9.62 -17.61 4.20
N GLU A 602 -10.58 -17.45 3.28
CA GLU A 602 -11.99 -17.27 3.61
C GLU A 602 -12.55 -18.45 4.40
N ARG A 603 -12.32 -19.68 3.95
CA ARG A 603 -12.81 -20.90 4.63
C ARG A 603 -12.24 -21.03 6.04
N ASN A 604 -10.96 -20.74 6.22
CA ASN A 604 -10.32 -20.77 7.54
C ASN A 604 -10.89 -19.68 8.46
N TRP A 605 -11.15 -18.48 7.94
CA TRP A 605 -11.77 -17.39 8.70
C TRP A 605 -13.22 -17.70 9.09
N HIS A 606 -14.05 -18.20 8.16
CA HIS A 606 -15.42 -18.61 8.45
C HIS A 606 -15.49 -19.74 9.49
N ASN A 607 -14.54 -20.68 9.47
CA ASN A 607 -14.43 -21.70 10.54
C ASN A 607 -14.12 -21.04 11.89
N MET A 608 -13.13 -20.13 11.96
CA MET A 608 -12.77 -19.43 13.19
C MET A 608 -13.93 -18.59 13.75
N VAL A 609 -14.68 -17.89 12.90
CA VAL A 609 -15.90 -17.14 13.28
C VAL A 609 -16.98 -18.10 13.79
N GLY A 610 -17.18 -19.24 13.12
CA GLY A 610 -18.13 -20.28 13.51
C GLY A 610 -17.78 -21.01 14.81
N ASP A 611 -16.50 -21.07 15.19
CA ASP A 611 -16.05 -21.55 16.50
C ASP A 611 -16.18 -20.47 17.57
N TYR A 612 -15.81 -19.22 17.27
CA TYR A 612 -15.99 -18.06 18.14
C TYR A 612 -17.48 -17.86 18.53
N ALA A 613 -18.41 -18.13 17.62
CA ALA A 613 -19.84 -18.12 17.86
C ALA A 613 -20.32 -19.06 18.97
N LYS A 614 -19.56 -20.12 19.27
CA LYS A 614 -19.90 -21.14 20.29
C LYS A 614 -19.41 -20.73 21.68
N GLU A 615 -18.27 -20.04 21.75
CA GLU A 615 -17.63 -19.63 23.00
C GLU A 615 -18.02 -18.20 23.43
N TYR A 616 -18.25 -17.30 22.47
CA TYR A 616 -18.56 -15.89 22.70
C TYR A 616 -19.83 -15.43 21.93
N PRO A 617 -21.00 -16.07 22.14
CA PRO A 617 -22.19 -15.87 21.30
C PRO A 617 -22.69 -14.43 21.22
N ASP A 618 -22.66 -13.67 22.32
CA ASP A 618 -23.13 -12.26 22.34
C ASP A 618 -22.18 -11.33 21.57
N LEU A 619 -20.86 -11.52 21.76
CA LEU A 619 -19.82 -10.77 21.03
C LEU A 619 -19.82 -11.12 19.54
N HIS A 620 -20.07 -12.39 19.21
CA HIS A 620 -20.27 -12.84 17.83
C HIS A 620 -21.50 -12.17 17.19
N ALA A 621 -22.62 -12.09 17.92
CA ALA A 621 -23.84 -11.45 17.41
C ALA A 621 -23.65 -9.94 17.16
N GLU A 622 -22.93 -9.22 18.03
CA GLU A 622 -22.57 -7.82 17.78
C GLU A 622 -21.57 -7.70 16.61
N PHE A 623 -20.53 -8.52 16.59
CA PHE A 623 -19.51 -8.54 15.54
C PHE A 623 -20.15 -8.76 14.17
N MET A 624 -20.96 -9.81 14.00
CA MET A 624 -21.64 -10.10 12.74
C MET A 624 -22.64 -9.01 12.35
N THR A 625 -23.33 -8.40 13.32
CA THR A 625 -24.17 -7.22 13.06
C THR A 625 -23.36 -6.05 12.49
N ARG A 626 -22.11 -5.84 12.93
CA ARG A 626 -21.21 -4.85 12.34
C ARG A 626 -20.59 -5.30 11.01
N VAL A 627 -20.28 -6.58 10.81
CA VAL A 627 -19.82 -7.15 9.52
C VAL A 627 -20.88 -6.98 8.43
N GLU A 628 -22.16 -7.19 8.76
CA GLU A 628 -23.32 -6.95 7.90
C GLU A 628 -23.61 -5.44 7.67
N GLY A 629 -22.76 -4.55 8.17
CA GLY A 629 -22.91 -3.09 8.03
C GLY A 629 -24.11 -2.50 8.78
N ARG A 630 -24.75 -3.27 9.68
CA ARG A 630 -25.93 -2.85 10.44
C ARG A 630 -25.54 -2.08 11.71
N PHE A 631 -26.42 -1.19 12.14
CA PHE A 631 -26.32 -0.54 13.44
C PHE A 631 -26.62 -1.56 14.55
N THR A 632 -25.80 -1.59 15.60
CA THR A 632 -25.94 -2.56 16.71
C THR A 632 -27.08 -2.26 17.68
N GLN A 633 -27.69 -1.08 17.58
CA GLN A 633 -28.87 -0.65 18.34
C GLN A 633 -29.83 0.12 17.42
N ASP A 634 -31.12 0.21 17.78
CA ASP A 634 -32.03 1.17 17.12
C ASP A 634 -31.68 2.59 17.54
N TRP A 635 -30.93 3.29 16.67
CA TRP A 635 -30.52 4.67 16.89
C TRP A 635 -31.69 5.65 17.00
N ARG A 636 -32.89 5.33 16.47
CA ARG A 636 -34.05 6.22 16.59
C ARG A 636 -34.50 6.36 18.03
N ALA A 637 -34.51 5.25 18.78
CA ALA A 637 -34.74 5.24 20.23
C ALA A 637 -33.58 5.84 21.06
N LEU A 638 -32.44 6.18 20.45
CA LEU A 638 -31.31 6.83 21.12
C LEU A 638 -31.34 8.37 21.00
N ILE A 639 -32.03 8.92 20.00
CA ILE A 639 -32.25 10.36 19.84
C ILE A 639 -33.32 10.83 20.86
N PRO A 640 -33.10 11.91 21.63
CA PRO A 640 -34.07 12.39 22.62
C PRO A 640 -35.45 12.72 22.02
N SER A 641 -36.48 12.62 22.86
CA SER A 641 -37.83 13.12 22.52
C SER A 641 -37.82 14.65 22.43
N LYS A 642 -38.91 15.25 21.97
CA LYS A 642 -38.99 16.72 21.87
C LYS A 642 -39.10 17.37 23.25
N GLU A 643 -39.69 16.63 24.18
CA GLU A 643 -39.96 16.97 25.56
C GLU A 643 -38.69 16.93 26.44
N ASP A 644 -37.66 16.16 26.03
CA ASP A 644 -36.36 16.09 26.70
C ASP A 644 -35.46 17.31 26.42
N PHE A 645 -35.77 18.10 25.38
CA PHE A 645 -34.94 19.24 24.99
C PHE A 645 -35.21 20.50 25.84
N PRO A 646 -34.19 21.34 26.07
CA PRO A 646 -34.37 22.59 26.80
C PRO A 646 -35.30 23.54 26.03
N THR A 647 -36.24 24.15 26.74
CA THR A 647 -37.08 25.25 26.22
C THR A 647 -36.42 26.63 26.37
N THR A 648 -35.30 26.71 27.10
CA THR A 648 -34.51 27.93 27.26
C THR A 648 -33.51 28.12 26.12
N PRO A 649 -33.15 29.37 25.76
CA PRO A 649 -32.21 29.63 24.67
C PRO A 649 -30.89 28.85 24.83
N THR A 650 -30.57 28.05 23.82
CA THR A 650 -29.50 27.03 23.87
C THR A 650 -28.69 27.09 22.56
N PRO A 651 -27.35 27.07 22.60
CA PRO A 651 -26.56 27.00 21.36
C PRO A 651 -26.78 25.68 20.64
N THR A 652 -26.96 25.68 19.32
CA THR A 652 -27.19 24.43 18.58
C THR A 652 -25.99 23.48 18.66
N ARG A 653 -24.75 23.98 18.85
CA ARG A 653 -23.60 23.11 19.19
C ARG A 653 -23.78 22.33 20.50
N LYS A 654 -24.48 22.90 21.50
CA LYS A 654 -24.82 22.21 22.75
C LYS A 654 -25.96 21.23 22.53
N SER A 655 -26.98 21.59 21.75
CA SER A 655 -28.04 20.67 21.32
C SER A 655 -27.49 19.48 20.53
N SER A 656 -26.44 19.69 19.73
CA SER A 656 -25.71 18.63 19.02
C SER A 656 -25.08 17.63 20.00
N GLY A 657 -24.52 18.12 21.12
CA GLY A 657 -24.09 17.26 22.23
C GLY A 657 -25.23 16.49 22.89
N LEU A 658 -26.42 17.08 23.04
CA LEU A 658 -27.60 16.38 23.60
C LEU A 658 -28.07 15.21 22.71
N VAL A 659 -27.84 15.27 21.40
CA VAL A 659 -28.19 14.19 20.46
C VAL A 659 -27.02 13.22 20.25
N CYS A 660 -25.82 13.72 20.02
CA CYS A 660 -24.67 12.88 19.69
C CYS A 660 -24.12 12.10 20.88
N ASN A 661 -24.14 12.64 22.09
CA ASN A 661 -23.53 11.95 23.23
C ASN A 661 -24.31 10.68 23.62
N PRO A 662 -25.66 10.69 23.71
CA PRO A 662 -26.44 9.47 23.94
C PRO A 662 -26.46 8.48 22.77
N LEU A 663 -26.16 8.94 21.55
CA LEU A 663 -25.91 8.07 20.39
C LEU A 663 -24.53 7.40 20.52
N ALA A 664 -23.46 8.19 20.64
CA ALA A 664 -22.07 7.70 20.67
C ALA A 664 -21.79 6.79 21.88
N GLU A 665 -22.40 7.05 23.03
CA GLU A 665 -22.32 6.19 24.21
C GLU A 665 -22.87 4.77 23.92
N ARG A 666 -24.00 4.68 23.22
CA ARG A 666 -24.81 3.45 23.08
C ARG A 666 -24.73 2.77 21.71
N LEU A 667 -24.13 3.39 20.70
CA LEU A 667 -23.99 2.84 19.34
C LEU A 667 -22.52 2.55 18.99
N PRO A 668 -22.01 1.33 19.28
CA PRO A 668 -20.67 0.85 18.93
C PRO A 668 -20.15 1.15 17.51
N ASN A 669 -21.02 1.29 16.50
CA ASN A 669 -20.60 1.68 15.14
C ASN A 669 -19.94 3.08 15.11
N MET A 670 -20.31 4.00 16.01
CA MET A 670 -19.84 5.39 15.96
C MET A 670 -18.41 5.53 16.49
N MET A 671 -17.55 6.20 15.71
CA MET A 671 -16.28 6.77 16.18
C MET A 671 -16.36 8.30 16.04
N VAL A 672 -16.21 9.02 17.14
CA VAL A 672 -16.32 10.48 17.20
C VAL A 672 -14.93 11.06 17.39
N GLY A 673 -14.60 12.18 16.74
CA GLY A 673 -13.34 12.87 17.01
C GLY A 673 -13.36 14.35 16.68
N THR A 674 -12.42 15.09 17.25
CA THR A 674 -12.35 16.55 17.09
C THR A 674 -10.93 17.01 16.75
N ALA A 675 -10.83 18.03 15.92
CA ALA A 675 -9.57 18.68 15.58
C ALA A 675 -9.22 19.67 16.71
N ASP A 676 -8.66 19.13 17.80
CA ASP A 676 -8.24 19.82 19.05
C ASP A 676 -9.34 20.58 19.84
N LEU A 677 -10.52 20.77 19.26
CA LEU A 677 -11.60 21.62 19.77
C LEU A 677 -12.56 20.93 20.75
N SER A 678 -12.15 19.80 21.34
CA SER A 678 -12.94 18.94 22.23
C SER A 678 -13.80 19.69 23.29
N PRO A 679 -13.29 20.73 24.01
CA PRO A 679 -14.09 21.47 24.99
C PRO A 679 -15.13 22.41 24.37
N SER A 680 -14.93 22.85 23.12
CA SER A 680 -15.77 23.85 22.45
C SER A 680 -16.94 23.24 21.67
N VAL A 681 -16.78 22.02 21.16
CA VAL A 681 -17.75 21.37 20.26
C VAL A 681 -18.82 20.51 20.96
N ASN A 682 -18.71 20.27 22.27
CA ASN A 682 -19.68 19.54 23.12
C ASN A 682 -19.85 18.03 22.79
N MET A 683 -18.89 17.42 22.08
CA MET A 683 -18.95 16.03 21.56
C MET A 683 -18.42 14.94 22.53
N ILE A 684 -18.20 15.26 23.81
CA ILE A 684 -17.71 14.31 24.83
C ILE A 684 -18.90 13.70 25.57
N TRP A 685 -19.03 12.36 25.53
CA TRP A 685 -19.94 11.61 26.41
C TRP A 685 -19.23 11.09 27.67
N LYS A 686 -20.02 10.72 28.68
CA LYS A 686 -19.51 10.18 29.95
C LYS A 686 -18.95 8.77 29.73
N GLY A 687 -17.75 8.50 30.24
CA GLY A 687 -17.13 7.17 30.10
C GLY A 687 -16.63 6.87 28.68
N LYS A 688 -16.37 7.90 27.87
CA LYS A 688 -15.63 7.73 26.61
C LYS A 688 -14.28 7.05 26.86
N VAL A 689 -13.85 6.23 25.91
CA VAL A 689 -12.49 5.69 25.82
C VAL A 689 -11.86 6.23 24.56
N ASP A 690 -10.65 6.75 24.68
CA ASP A 690 -9.97 7.45 23.60
C ASP A 690 -9.16 6.46 22.75
N PHE A 691 -9.22 6.59 21.42
CA PHE A 691 -8.44 5.77 20.50
C PHE A 691 -6.97 6.12 20.66
N GLN A 692 -6.21 5.22 21.26
CA GLN A 692 -4.80 5.43 21.58
C GLN A 692 -4.00 4.14 21.56
N HIS A 693 -2.68 4.28 21.50
CA HIS A 693 -1.78 3.17 21.81
C HIS A 693 -1.89 2.84 23.31
N PRO A 694 -2.17 1.58 23.72
CA PRO A 694 -2.44 1.25 25.13
C PRO A 694 -1.30 1.54 26.09
N ASN A 695 -0.04 1.54 25.61
CA ASN A 695 1.13 1.85 26.45
C ASN A 695 1.49 3.35 26.42
N LEU A 696 0.77 4.21 25.69
CA LEU A 696 0.98 5.66 25.79
C LEU A 696 0.38 6.18 27.10
N GLN A 697 1.14 6.99 27.82
CA GLN A 697 0.70 7.72 29.00
C GLN A 697 0.93 9.21 28.74
N THR A 698 -0.14 10.00 28.63
CA THR A 698 -0.03 11.43 28.30
C THR A 698 0.22 12.27 29.53
N SER A 699 0.94 13.39 29.37
CA SER A 699 1.24 14.34 30.45
C SER A 699 0.00 15.02 31.05
N CYS A 700 -1.12 15.07 30.31
CA CYS A 700 -2.40 15.57 30.79
C CYS A 700 -3.29 14.48 31.44
N GLY A 701 -2.85 13.23 31.49
CA GLY A 701 -3.60 12.11 32.08
C GLY A 701 -4.77 11.60 31.23
N ILE A 702 -4.97 12.13 30.02
CA ILE A 702 -5.96 11.63 29.05
C ILE A 702 -5.32 10.45 28.32
N ASN A 703 -5.69 9.24 28.76
CA ASN A 703 -5.17 7.97 28.24
C ASN A 703 -6.29 7.15 27.58
N GLY A 704 -5.93 6.12 26.83
CA GLY A 704 -6.89 5.30 26.09
C GLY A 704 -6.28 4.00 25.57
N ASN A 705 -6.95 3.37 24.62
CA ASN A 705 -6.51 2.14 23.95
C ASN A 705 -7.23 1.99 22.60
N TYR A 706 -6.90 0.96 21.81
CA TYR A 706 -7.44 0.79 20.46
C TYR A 706 -8.95 0.51 20.38
N SER A 707 -9.62 -0.03 21.41
CA SER A 707 -11.09 -0.15 21.40
C SER A 707 -11.80 1.19 21.62
N GLY A 708 -11.04 2.24 21.98
CA GLY A 708 -11.52 3.60 22.10
C GLY A 708 -12.20 4.12 20.85
N ARG A 709 -13.30 4.86 21.05
CA ARG A 709 -14.17 5.42 20.01
C ARG A 709 -14.19 6.95 20.02
N TYR A 710 -13.36 7.59 20.83
CA TYR A 710 -13.12 9.03 20.81
C TYR A 710 -11.72 9.37 20.26
N ILE A 711 -11.61 10.23 19.25
CA ILE A 711 -10.35 10.51 18.56
C ILE A 711 -9.96 11.98 18.76
N HIS A 712 -8.75 12.22 19.27
CA HIS A 712 -8.12 13.54 19.23
C HIS A 712 -7.24 13.60 17.98
N TRP A 713 -7.63 14.39 16.98
CA TRP A 713 -6.86 14.51 15.73
C TRP A 713 -5.68 15.50 15.86
N GLY A 714 -5.71 16.37 16.87
CA GLY A 714 -4.96 17.63 16.88
C GLY A 714 -5.48 18.58 15.79
N VAL A 715 -4.74 19.67 15.52
CA VAL A 715 -5.09 20.64 14.46
C VAL A 715 -4.71 20.05 13.09
N ARG A 716 -5.60 19.19 12.55
CA ARG A 716 -5.39 18.35 11.36
C ARG A 716 -6.70 18.09 10.61
N GLU A 717 -7.40 19.14 10.23
CA GLU A 717 -8.73 19.08 9.60
C GLU A 717 -8.76 18.26 8.30
N HIS A 718 -7.70 18.33 7.49
CA HIS A 718 -7.63 17.61 6.21
C HIS A 718 -7.47 16.11 6.46
N ALA A 719 -6.52 15.69 7.30
CA ALA A 719 -6.38 14.29 7.69
C ALA A 719 -7.58 13.78 8.50
N MET A 720 -8.20 14.59 9.37
CA MET A 720 -9.42 14.22 10.10
C MET A 720 -10.52 13.72 9.14
N ALA A 721 -10.80 14.48 8.07
CA ALA A 721 -11.79 14.07 7.08
C ALA A 721 -11.31 12.88 6.22
N SER A 722 -10.06 12.90 5.76
CA SER A 722 -9.51 11.88 4.86
C SER A 722 -9.26 10.52 5.54
N ILE A 723 -8.87 10.49 6.80
CA ILE A 723 -8.78 9.28 7.64
C ILE A 723 -10.19 8.76 7.93
N SER A 724 -11.16 9.64 8.20
CA SER A 724 -12.56 9.24 8.39
C SER A 724 -13.14 8.54 7.16
N ASN A 725 -12.79 8.98 5.94
CA ASN A 725 -13.14 8.24 4.71
C ASN A 725 -12.60 6.79 4.74
N GLY A 726 -11.34 6.60 5.14
CA GLY A 726 -10.76 5.24 5.27
C GLY A 726 -11.48 4.37 6.30
N ILE A 727 -11.91 4.96 7.43
CA ILE A 727 -12.69 4.25 8.46
C ILE A 727 -14.08 3.85 7.91
N ALA A 728 -14.75 4.72 7.16
CA ALA A 728 -16.04 4.42 6.52
C ALA A 728 -15.92 3.41 5.36
N ALA A 729 -14.81 3.43 4.63
CA ALA A 729 -14.54 2.55 3.48
C ALA A 729 -14.21 1.11 3.89
N PHE A 730 -13.64 0.88 5.10
CA PHE A 730 -13.23 -0.44 5.59
C PHE A 730 -14.28 -1.54 5.35
N ASN A 731 -15.55 -1.22 5.68
CA ASN A 731 -16.75 -1.90 5.22
C ASN A 731 -17.98 -1.01 5.53
N LYS A 732 -18.89 -0.84 4.56
CA LYS A 732 -19.95 0.19 4.63
C LYS A 732 -20.91 -0.06 5.81
N GLY A 733 -20.92 0.86 6.78
CA GLY A 733 -21.78 0.81 7.97
C GLY A 733 -21.21 0.05 9.18
N THR A 734 -20.10 -0.69 9.03
CA THR A 734 -19.34 -1.27 10.17
C THR A 734 -18.86 -0.18 11.13
N PHE A 735 -18.55 0.99 10.56
CA PHE A 735 -18.23 2.22 11.26
C PHE A 735 -19.10 3.37 10.76
N LEU A 736 -19.32 4.36 11.64
CA LEU A 736 -19.88 5.67 11.35
C LEU A 736 -18.95 6.74 11.92
N PRO A 737 -18.05 7.33 11.12
CA PRO A 737 -17.19 8.42 11.54
C PRO A 737 -17.99 9.70 11.81
N VAL A 738 -17.67 10.37 12.91
CA VAL A 738 -18.19 11.70 13.26
C VAL A 738 -17.01 12.63 13.53
N THR A 739 -16.82 13.65 12.71
CA THR A 739 -15.72 14.62 12.84
C THR A 739 -16.21 15.93 13.44
N SER A 740 -15.35 16.73 14.06
CA SER A 740 -15.73 18.09 14.47
C SER A 740 -14.58 19.09 14.50
N SER A 741 -14.89 20.29 14.00
CA SER A 741 -14.08 21.51 14.11
C SER A 741 -15.02 22.74 14.02
N PHE A 742 -14.46 23.94 13.92
CA PHE A 742 -15.21 25.14 13.51
C PHE A 742 -15.55 25.07 12.03
N PHE A 743 -16.69 25.64 11.63
CA PHE A 743 -17.19 25.56 10.25
C PHE A 743 -16.20 26.19 9.28
N MET A 744 -15.63 27.36 9.60
CA MET A 744 -14.59 27.99 8.79
C MET A 744 -13.43 27.04 8.47
N PHE A 745 -12.97 26.24 9.43
CA PHE A 745 -11.84 25.33 9.25
C PHE A 745 -12.17 24.08 8.42
N TYR A 746 -13.45 23.80 8.15
CA TYR A 746 -13.79 22.82 7.11
C TYR A 746 -13.30 23.25 5.72
N ILE A 747 -12.89 24.50 5.48
CA ILE A 747 -12.16 24.87 4.26
C ILE A 747 -10.86 24.06 4.07
N TYR A 748 -10.14 23.74 5.16
CA TYR A 748 -8.98 22.82 5.14
C TYR A 748 -9.42 21.37 4.93
N ALA A 749 -10.55 20.97 5.53
CA ALA A 749 -11.12 19.63 5.33
C ALA A 749 -11.75 19.42 3.93
N ALA A 750 -11.97 20.47 3.14
CA ALA A 750 -12.82 20.45 1.95
C ALA A 750 -12.42 19.39 0.90
N PRO A 751 -11.12 19.13 0.61
CA PRO A 751 -10.74 18.04 -0.30
C PRO A 751 -11.11 16.66 0.27
N GLY A 752 -10.89 16.42 1.56
CA GLY A 752 -11.27 15.18 2.24
C GLY A 752 -12.78 14.96 2.25
N VAL A 753 -13.56 16.00 2.59
CA VAL A 753 -15.04 15.96 2.55
C VAL A 753 -15.55 15.67 1.12
N ARG A 754 -14.99 16.34 0.11
CA ARG A 754 -15.32 16.10 -1.31
C ARG A 754 -15.05 14.64 -1.70
N MET A 755 -13.93 14.06 -1.26
CA MET A 755 -13.61 12.66 -1.55
C MET A 755 -14.54 11.68 -0.82
N GLY A 756 -15.04 12.01 0.38
CA GLY A 756 -16.07 11.21 1.05
C GLY A 756 -17.41 11.23 0.30
N ALA A 757 -17.79 12.41 -0.22
CA ALA A 757 -18.99 12.58 -1.03
C ALA A 757 -18.92 11.82 -2.36
N LEU A 758 -17.77 11.89 -3.05
CA LEU A 758 -17.52 11.15 -4.29
C LEU A 758 -17.58 9.63 -4.08
N GLN A 759 -17.00 9.13 -2.99
CA GLN A 759 -16.94 7.69 -2.68
C GLN A 759 -18.24 7.11 -2.09
N HIS A 760 -19.30 7.90 -1.98
CA HIS A 760 -20.56 7.52 -1.33
C HIS A 760 -20.36 6.99 0.12
N LEU A 761 -19.50 7.65 0.90
CA LEU A 761 -19.15 7.24 2.27
C LEU A 761 -19.97 8.02 3.30
N GLN A 762 -20.62 7.31 4.22
CA GLN A 762 -21.36 7.96 5.31
C GLN A 762 -20.40 8.45 6.40
N ALA A 763 -20.31 9.76 6.57
CA ALA A 763 -19.64 10.44 7.68
C ALA A 763 -20.47 11.66 8.13
N ILE A 764 -20.41 12.00 9.43
CA ILE A 764 -21.14 13.15 9.98
C ILE A 764 -20.14 14.21 10.45
N HIS A 765 -20.08 15.31 9.71
CA HIS A 765 -19.18 16.43 9.94
C HIS A 765 -19.87 17.51 10.78
N ILE A 766 -19.51 17.62 12.06
CA ILE A 766 -20.09 18.57 13.01
C ILE A 766 -19.30 19.88 12.93
N ALA A 767 -19.89 20.89 12.32
CA ALA A 767 -19.28 22.16 11.96
C ALA A 767 -19.82 23.29 12.84
N THR A 768 -19.18 23.52 13.98
CA THR A 768 -19.64 24.52 14.97
C THR A 768 -19.13 25.93 14.65
N HIS A 769 -19.55 26.97 15.38
CA HIS A 769 -19.07 28.35 15.17
C HIS A 769 -19.39 28.81 13.72
N ASP A 770 -20.66 28.66 13.36
CA ASP A 770 -21.15 28.62 11.98
C ASP A 770 -21.23 29.96 11.22
N SER A 771 -21.03 31.11 11.85
CA SER A 771 -21.51 32.39 11.33
C SER A 771 -20.78 33.60 11.96
N ILE A 772 -21.14 34.84 11.56
CA ILE A 772 -20.71 36.06 12.27
C ILE A 772 -21.10 36.06 13.77
N GLY A 773 -22.09 35.27 14.18
CA GLY A 773 -22.45 35.02 15.58
C GLY A 773 -21.36 34.33 16.39
N THR A 774 -20.30 33.83 15.74
CA THR A 774 -19.04 33.45 16.38
C THR A 774 -18.40 34.63 17.14
N GLY A 775 -18.54 35.86 16.67
CA GLY A 775 -18.16 37.05 17.44
C GLY A 775 -16.66 37.31 17.49
N GLU A 776 -16.06 37.28 18.69
CA GLU A 776 -14.78 37.95 18.96
C GLU A 776 -13.62 37.42 18.11
N ASP A 777 -13.67 36.14 17.71
CA ASP A 777 -12.66 35.44 16.89
C ASP A 777 -12.52 36.03 15.47
N GLY A 778 -13.50 36.83 15.02
CA GLY A 778 -13.38 37.73 13.86
C GLY A 778 -13.43 37.09 12.46
N PRO A 779 -13.14 37.86 11.39
CA PRO A 779 -13.36 37.43 10.00
C PRO A 779 -12.59 36.17 9.57
N THR A 780 -11.50 35.81 10.26
CA THR A 780 -10.75 34.56 10.00
C THR A 780 -11.43 33.31 10.55
N HIS A 781 -12.49 33.47 11.34
CA HIS A 781 -13.27 32.39 11.98
C HIS A 781 -14.78 32.46 11.64
N GLN A 782 -15.22 33.49 10.89
CA GLN A 782 -16.62 33.77 10.58
C GLN A 782 -16.88 33.45 9.09
N PRO A 783 -17.40 32.26 8.75
CA PRO A 783 -17.57 31.84 7.36
C PRO A 783 -18.71 32.61 6.68
N ILE A 784 -18.46 33.05 5.44
CA ILE A 784 -19.42 33.82 4.65
C ILE A 784 -19.82 33.04 3.40
N GLU A 785 -18.85 32.61 2.60
CA GLU A 785 -19.03 31.91 1.32
C GLU A 785 -19.04 30.37 1.44
N LEU A 786 -18.45 29.82 2.50
CA LEU A 786 -18.21 28.38 2.65
C LEU A 786 -19.47 27.50 2.61
N ALA A 787 -20.64 28.04 2.99
CA ALA A 787 -21.92 27.33 2.86
C ALA A 787 -22.32 27.11 1.39
N ALA A 788 -21.96 28.01 0.47
CA ALA A 788 -22.23 27.85 -0.95
C ALA A 788 -21.41 26.70 -1.56
N LEU A 789 -20.14 26.53 -1.14
CA LEU A 789 -19.30 25.38 -1.54
C LEU A 789 -19.99 24.05 -1.22
N TYR A 790 -20.48 23.87 0.01
CA TYR A 790 -21.10 22.62 0.44
C TYR A 790 -22.54 22.43 -0.02
N ARG A 791 -23.29 23.51 -0.32
CA ARG A 791 -24.59 23.42 -0.99
C ARG A 791 -24.45 23.01 -2.46
N ALA A 792 -23.41 23.49 -3.15
CA ALA A 792 -23.12 23.16 -4.55
C ALA A 792 -22.52 21.75 -4.72
N MET A 793 -21.68 21.31 -3.77
CA MET A 793 -21.01 20.00 -3.80
C MET A 793 -22.01 18.83 -4.00
N PRO A 794 -21.81 17.95 -5.00
CA PRO A 794 -22.63 16.74 -5.18
C PRO A 794 -22.56 15.77 -3.99
N ASN A 795 -23.59 14.95 -3.82
CA ASN A 795 -23.68 13.89 -2.79
C ASN A 795 -23.22 14.31 -1.37
N ILE A 796 -23.68 15.46 -0.87
CA ILE A 796 -23.52 15.83 0.55
C ILE A 796 -24.78 16.51 1.08
N LEU A 797 -25.14 16.22 2.33
CA LEU A 797 -26.20 16.94 3.06
C LEU A 797 -25.59 18.04 3.90
N TYR A 798 -25.53 19.27 3.39
CA TYR A 798 -25.31 20.45 4.24
C TYR A 798 -26.63 20.81 4.94
N ILE A 799 -26.66 20.71 6.27
CA ILE A 799 -27.85 20.93 7.12
C ILE A 799 -27.52 21.99 8.18
N ARG A 800 -28.31 23.07 8.24
CA ARG A 800 -28.13 24.18 9.19
C ARG A 800 -29.39 24.40 10.05
N PRO A 801 -29.56 23.62 11.14
CA PRO A 801 -30.77 23.62 11.97
C PRO A 801 -30.91 24.88 12.86
N CYS A 802 -32.15 25.31 13.11
CA CYS A 802 -32.43 26.52 13.90
C CYS A 802 -32.55 26.32 15.42
N ASP A 803 -32.92 25.13 15.90
CA ASP A 803 -33.08 24.82 17.33
C ASP A 803 -32.76 23.34 17.66
N SER A 804 -32.97 22.91 18.90
CA SER A 804 -32.66 21.52 19.33
C SER A 804 -33.48 20.44 18.61
N GLU A 805 -34.72 20.74 18.25
CA GLU A 805 -35.60 19.81 17.52
C GLU A 805 -35.16 19.68 16.06
N GLU A 806 -34.74 20.77 15.42
CA GLU A 806 -34.12 20.68 14.09
C GLU A 806 -32.75 19.99 14.13
N VAL A 807 -31.97 20.12 15.21
CA VAL A 807 -30.72 19.34 15.38
C VAL A 807 -31.02 17.83 15.45
N ALA A 808 -32.07 17.41 16.17
CA ALA A 808 -32.52 16.01 16.14
C ALA A 808 -32.91 15.54 14.74
N GLY A 809 -33.56 16.41 13.95
CA GLY A 809 -33.84 16.18 12.54
C GLY A 809 -32.57 16.06 11.68
N ALA A 810 -31.55 16.89 11.93
CA ALA A 810 -30.29 16.86 11.19
C ALA A 810 -29.52 15.54 11.42
N TYR A 811 -29.46 15.05 12.68
CA TYR A 811 -28.89 13.74 12.98
C TYR A 811 -29.71 12.59 12.39
N THR A 812 -31.05 12.69 12.42
CA THR A 812 -31.94 11.69 11.80
C THR A 812 -31.66 11.55 10.30
N ALA A 813 -31.59 12.67 9.58
CA ALA A 813 -31.27 12.69 8.16
C ALA A 813 -29.87 12.12 7.88
N ALA A 814 -28.87 12.51 8.67
CA ALA A 814 -27.49 12.04 8.52
C ALA A 814 -27.32 10.54 8.80
N LEU A 815 -28.11 9.97 9.71
CA LEU A 815 -28.09 8.53 10.06
C LEU A 815 -28.80 7.65 9.01
N ASP A 816 -29.90 8.14 8.41
CA ASP A 816 -30.56 7.47 7.28
C ASP A 816 -29.78 7.60 5.95
N ALA A 817 -28.92 8.60 5.81
CA ALA A 817 -28.11 8.89 4.61
C ALA A 817 -26.90 7.95 4.42
N ARG A 818 -27.14 6.63 4.39
CA ARG A 818 -26.12 5.55 4.42
C ARG A 818 -25.08 5.53 3.27
N GLY A 819 -25.21 6.39 2.26
CA GLY A 819 -24.28 6.55 1.13
C GLY A 819 -23.90 8.00 0.82
N THR A 820 -24.08 8.91 1.79
CA THR A 820 -23.97 10.36 1.60
C THR A 820 -23.43 11.00 2.90
N PRO A 821 -22.25 11.65 2.90
CA PRO A 821 -21.80 12.39 4.06
C PRO A 821 -22.71 13.60 4.35
N SER A 822 -22.68 14.07 5.59
CA SER A 822 -23.47 15.21 6.06
C SER A 822 -22.59 16.23 6.78
N ILE A 823 -22.82 17.52 6.56
CA ILE A 823 -22.32 18.60 7.42
C ILE A 823 -23.50 19.13 8.23
N ILE A 824 -23.40 19.10 9.56
CA ILE A 824 -24.35 19.75 10.46
C ILE A 824 -23.69 21.03 10.97
N SER A 825 -24.20 22.18 10.52
CA SER A 825 -23.64 23.51 10.77
C SER A 825 -24.33 24.20 11.95
N LEU A 826 -23.56 24.64 12.95
CA LEU A 826 -24.05 24.86 14.32
C LEU A 826 -23.51 26.14 15.00
N SER A 827 -24.41 26.89 15.62
CA SER A 827 -24.14 28.17 16.30
C SER A 827 -23.20 28.07 17.51
N ARG A 828 -22.34 29.07 17.69
CA ARG A 828 -21.55 29.30 18.93
C ARG A 828 -22.44 29.85 20.04
N GLN A 829 -23.27 30.82 19.64
CA GLN A 829 -24.24 31.61 20.37
C GLN A 829 -25.52 30.83 20.67
N ALA A 830 -26.21 31.21 21.75
CA ALA A 830 -27.50 30.65 22.12
C ALA A 830 -28.60 31.14 21.17
N VAL A 831 -29.48 30.22 20.75
CA VAL A 831 -30.64 30.53 19.93
C VAL A 831 -31.92 30.19 20.69
N GLU A 832 -32.99 30.93 20.43
CA GLU A 832 -34.33 30.63 20.94
C GLU A 832 -34.77 29.21 20.52
N GLN A 833 -35.70 28.61 21.28
CA GLN A 833 -36.19 27.27 21.03
C GLN A 833 -37.69 27.36 20.72
N TYR A 834 -38.16 26.63 19.70
CA TYR A 834 -39.48 26.87 19.11
C TYR A 834 -40.38 25.63 19.13
N PRO A 835 -40.65 25.01 20.30
CA PRO A 835 -41.31 23.71 20.38
C PRO A 835 -42.73 23.65 19.79
N GLN A 836 -43.37 24.81 19.54
CA GLN A 836 -44.66 24.92 18.86
C GLN A 836 -44.56 24.85 17.32
N HIS A 837 -43.36 25.00 16.74
CA HIS A 837 -43.13 25.25 15.32
C HIS A 837 -42.02 24.39 14.69
N SER A 838 -40.93 24.12 15.42
CA SER A 838 -39.83 23.30 14.92
C SER A 838 -40.23 21.83 14.77
N SER A 839 -39.67 21.13 13.79
CA SER A 839 -40.03 19.74 13.47
C SER A 839 -38.87 18.95 12.89
N ARG A 840 -38.46 17.86 13.55
CA ARG A 840 -37.47 16.91 13.02
C ARG A 840 -37.91 16.28 11.70
N ASP A 841 -39.21 16.05 11.50
CA ASP A 841 -39.80 15.57 10.25
C ASP A 841 -39.75 16.63 9.14
N GLY A 842 -39.90 17.91 9.51
CA GLY A 842 -39.68 19.05 8.63
C GLY A 842 -38.26 19.11 8.08
N VAL A 843 -37.25 18.78 8.90
CA VAL A 843 -35.85 18.69 8.43
C VAL A 843 -35.67 17.58 7.40
N GLN A 844 -36.38 16.44 7.50
CA GLN A 844 -36.32 15.37 6.50
C GLN A 844 -36.85 15.82 5.11
N ARG A 845 -37.65 16.89 5.09
CA ARG A 845 -38.14 17.54 3.87
C ARG A 845 -37.23 18.67 3.38
N GLY A 846 -36.17 18.99 4.10
CA GLY A 846 -35.16 20.03 3.78
C GLY A 846 -35.63 21.48 3.92
N ALA A 847 -36.90 21.76 3.63
CA ALA A 847 -37.58 23.00 3.97
C ALA A 847 -39.06 22.73 4.26
N TYR A 848 -39.63 23.43 5.24
CA TYR A 848 -41.02 23.25 5.66
C TYR A 848 -41.62 24.56 6.20
N VAL A 849 -42.95 24.61 6.25
CA VAL A 849 -43.68 25.76 6.81
C VAL A 849 -43.49 25.76 8.32
N PHE A 850 -42.78 26.77 8.83
CA PHE A 850 -42.53 26.93 10.26
C PHE A 850 -43.75 27.59 10.92
N ILE A 851 -44.25 28.67 10.31
CA ILE A 851 -45.46 29.38 10.74
C ILE A 851 -46.25 29.80 9.49
N GLU A 852 -47.41 29.17 9.31
CA GLU A 852 -48.34 29.45 8.22
C GLU A 852 -49.14 30.73 8.53
N GLU A 853 -49.34 31.60 7.53
CA GLU A 853 -50.12 32.83 7.65
C GLU A 853 -50.93 33.00 6.35
N LYS A 854 -52.24 33.17 6.49
CA LYS A 854 -53.15 33.05 5.34
C LYS A 854 -53.27 34.36 4.60
N ASP A 855 -53.20 34.29 3.27
CA ASP A 855 -53.20 35.45 2.38
C ASP A 855 -52.05 36.41 2.76
N ALA A 856 -50.85 35.86 2.97
CA ALA A 856 -49.65 36.60 3.36
C ALA A 856 -49.14 37.50 2.25
N ASP A 857 -48.54 38.63 2.64
CA ASP A 857 -47.93 39.61 1.75
C ASP A 857 -46.48 39.26 1.38
N VAL A 858 -45.80 38.46 2.22
CA VAL A 858 -44.40 38.02 2.05
C VAL A 858 -44.17 36.65 2.71
N THR A 859 -43.28 35.82 2.16
CA THR A 859 -42.72 34.66 2.86
C THR A 859 -41.29 34.96 3.29
N LEU A 860 -41.03 34.92 4.59
CA LEU A 860 -39.68 34.97 5.16
C LEU A 860 -39.13 33.54 5.27
N ILE A 861 -37.88 33.34 4.85
CA ILE A 861 -37.15 32.08 4.94
C ILE A 861 -36.05 32.26 5.98
N GLY A 862 -36.20 31.60 7.13
CA GLY A 862 -35.20 31.56 8.19
C GLY A 862 -34.30 30.34 8.06
N VAL A 863 -33.01 30.50 8.36
CA VAL A 863 -32.01 29.43 8.28
C VAL A 863 -31.07 29.51 9.48
N GLY A 864 -30.79 28.37 10.11
CA GLY A 864 -29.89 28.31 11.26
C GLY A 864 -30.26 29.29 12.38
N ALA A 865 -29.24 29.93 12.96
CA ALA A 865 -29.40 30.91 14.02
C ALA A 865 -30.20 32.15 13.61
N GLU A 866 -30.27 32.49 12.31
CA GLU A 866 -30.97 33.67 11.82
C GLU A 866 -32.51 33.51 11.76
N MET A 867 -33.04 32.32 12.09
CA MET A 867 -34.48 32.09 12.28
C MET A 867 -35.11 33.10 13.28
N CYS A 868 -34.37 33.51 14.32
CA CYS A 868 -34.89 34.47 15.29
C CYS A 868 -35.14 35.86 14.66
N PHE A 869 -34.31 36.29 13.71
CA PHE A 869 -34.54 37.53 12.94
C PHE A 869 -35.74 37.39 12.01
N ALA A 870 -35.95 36.24 11.37
CA ALA A 870 -37.14 36.00 10.55
C ALA A 870 -38.45 36.10 11.35
N ILE A 871 -38.48 35.51 12.56
CA ILE A 871 -39.66 35.56 13.44
C ILE A 871 -39.90 36.97 13.99
N LYS A 872 -38.85 37.70 14.39
CA LYS A 872 -39.01 39.07 14.90
C LYS A 872 -39.36 40.07 13.80
N THR A 873 -38.76 39.93 12.61
CA THR A 873 -39.11 40.69 11.40
C THR A 873 -40.59 40.51 11.05
N ARG A 874 -41.13 39.28 11.14
CA ARG A 874 -42.57 39.01 10.94
C ARG A 874 -43.44 39.88 11.86
N ASP A 875 -43.06 40.00 13.13
CA ASP A 875 -43.85 40.73 14.12
C ASP A 875 -43.71 42.24 13.98
N VAL A 876 -42.53 42.75 13.64
CA VAL A 876 -42.34 44.17 13.29
C VAL A 876 -43.12 44.55 12.02
N LEU A 877 -43.09 43.72 10.97
CA LEU A 877 -43.89 43.89 9.75
C LEU A 877 -45.39 43.99 10.05
N ARG A 878 -45.91 43.07 10.88
CA ARG A 878 -47.32 43.05 11.30
C ARG A 878 -47.70 44.27 12.14
N GLN A 879 -46.84 44.68 13.08
CA GLN A 879 -47.14 45.74 14.04
C GLN A 879 -47.00 47.16 13.45
N LYS A 880 -45.98 47.40 12.61
CA LYS A 880 -45.64 48.75 12.12
C LYS A 880 -46.10 49.04 10.70
N PHE A 881 -46.17 48.02 9.85
CA PHE A 881 -46.51 48.17 8.43
C PHE A 881 -47.85 47.52 8.05
N GLY A 882 -48.47 46.76 8.98
CA GLY A 882 -49.69 46.00 8.71
C GLY A 882 -49.49 44.83 7.73
N ILE A 883 -48.23 44.45 7.46
CA ILE A 883 -47.84 43.44 6.49
C ILE A 883 -47.90 42.05 7.14
N LYS A 884 -48.61 41.11 6.50
CA LYS A 884 -48.63 39.71 6.89
C LYS A 884 -47.40 38.99 6.36
N ALA A 885 -46.60 38.45 7.26
CA ALA A 885 -45.45 37.61 6.91
C ALA A 885 -45.68 36.15 7.32
N ARG A 886 -45.39 35.25 6.39
CA ARG A 886 -45.36 33.79 6.57
C ARG A 886 -43.92 33.34 6.82
N VAL A 887 -43.68 32.27 7.57
CA VAL A 887 -42.32 31.80 7.90
C VAL A 887 -42.08 30.36 7.43
N VAL A 888 -41.00 30.15 6.71
CA VAL A 888 -40.46 28.85 6.28
C VAL A 888 -39.11 28.63 6.94
N SER A 889 -38.87 27.42 7.46
CA SER A 889 -37.52 26.97 7.84
C SER A 889 -36.91 26.20 6.68
N PHE A 890 -35.63 26.44 6.41
CA PHE A 890 -34.93 25.87 5.26
C PHE A 890 -33.53 25.32 5.61
N PRO A 891 -33.44 24.31 6.50
CA PRO A 891 -32.16 23.79 6.97
C PRO A 891 -31.34 23.06 5.89
N CYS A 892 -31.94 22.44 4.86
CA CYS A 892 -31.17 21.69 3.85
C CYS A 892 -31.73 21.79 2.42
N GLN A 893 -30.95 22.42 1.53
CA GLN A 893 -31.30 22.55 0.10
C GLN A 893 -31.39 21.19 -0.62
N ARG A 894 -30.47 20.25 -0.37
CA ARG A 894 -30.46 18.94 -1.08
C ARG A 894 -31.66 18.05 -0.72
N LEU A 895 -32.08 18.05 0.55
CA LEU A 895 -33.28 17.31 0.99
C LEU A 895 -34.57 17.95 0.47
N PHE A 896 -34.62 19.28 0.31
CA PHE A 896 -35.76 19.94 -0.29
C PHE A 896 -35.85 19.65 -1.79
N ASP A 897 -34.71 19.67 -2.48
CA ASP A 897 -34.64 19.43 -3.92
C ASP A 897 -35.08 18.03 -4.34
N SER A 898 -34.89 17.02 -3.49
CA SER A 898 -35.38 15.65 -3.75
C SER A 898 -36.89 15.49 -3.54
N GLN A 899 -37.59 16.46 -2.93
CA GLN A 899 -39.04 16.38 -2.72
C GLN A 899 -39.83 16.53 -4.03
N PRO A 900 -41.05 15.95 -4.12
CA PRO A 900 -41.97 16.17 -5.22
C PRO A 900 -42.21 17.66 -5.51
N ILE A 901 -42.44 18.00 -6.77
CA ILE A 901 -42.62 19.39 -7.19
C ILE A 901 -43.89 20.01 -6.58
N GLU A 902 -44.89 19.20 -6.25
CA GLU A 902 -46.10 19.54 -5.49
C GLU A 902 -45.74 20.03 -4.08
N TYR A 903 -44.89 19.30 -3.36
CA TYR A 903 -44.41 19.69 -2.03
C TYR A 903 -43.61 20.99 -2.10
N LYS A 904 -42.68 21.11 -3.05
CA LYS A 904 -41.88 22.33 -3.23
C LYS A 904 -42.77 23.55 -3.53
N ARG A 905 -43.81 23.37 -4.36
CA ARG A 905 -44.84 24.39 -4.65
C ARG A 905 -45.68 24.75 -3.43
N GLN A 906 -46.01 23.80 -2.55
CA GLN A 906 -46.75 24.04 -1.31
C GLN A 906 -45.90 24.79 -0.28
N THR A 907 -44.65 24.39 -0.08
CA THR A 907 -43.75 25.00 0.91
C THR A 907 -43.36 26.43 0.53
N LEU A 908 -42.90 26.68 -0.71
CA LEU A 908 -42.41 28.00 -1.12
C LEU A 908 -43.42 28.86 -1.88
N GLN A 909 -44.59 28.32 -2.25
CA GLN A 909 -45.67 29.06 -2.92
C GLN A 909 -45.21 29.89 -4.15
N TYR A 910 -44.38 29.29 -5.03
CA TYR A 910 -43.79 29.88 -6.25
C TYR A 910 -44.77 30.54 -7.26
N ARG A 911 -46.07 30.56 -6.99
CA ARG A 911 -47.14 31.15 -7.82
C ARG A 911 -48.06 32.08 -7.02
N SER A 912 -47.67 32.44 -5.80
CA SER A 912 -48.31 33.50 -5.04
C SER A 912 -47.80 34.87 -5.51
N ASN A 913 -48.54 35.93 -5.20
CA ASN A 913 -48.11 37.31 -5.47
C ASN A 913 -47.18 37.86 -4.36
N ALA A 914 -46.75 37.02 -3.42
CA ALA A 914 -45.91 37.40 -2.29
C ALA A 914 -44.43 37.10 -2.63
N PRO A 915 -43.50 38.05 -2.49
CA PRO A 915 -42.08 37.77 -2.65
C PRO A 915 -41.60 36.87 -1.50
N ARG A 916 -40.49 36.18 -1.75
CA ARG A 916 -39.80 35.32 -0.81
C ARG A 916 -38.47 35.97 -0.42
N VAL A 917 -38.25 36.21 0.86
CA VAL A 917 -37.05 36.84 1.40
C VAL A 917 -36.30 35.85 2.27
N VAL A 918 -35.05 35.53 1.95
CA VAL A 918 -34.17 34.76 2.85
C VAL A 918 -33.48 35.68 3.85
N ILE A 919 -33.31 35.24 5.09
CA ILE A 919 -32.51 35.93 6.11
C ILE A 919 -31.46 34.94 6.61
N GLU A 920 -30.21 35.15 6.20
CA GLU A 920 -29.09 34.27 6.52
C GLU A 920 -27.76 35.05 6.49
N ALA A 921 -26.91 34.87 7.48
CA ALA A 921 -25.65 35.60 7.63
C ALA A 921 -24.48 35.04 6.79
N TYR A 922 -24.77 34.68 5.54
CA TYR A 922 -23.82 34.17 4.53
C TYR A 922 -23.88 34.98 3.23
N ALA A 923 -22.95 34.70 2.31
CA ALA A 923 -23.07 35.07 0.92
C ALA A 923 -24.35 34.44 0.32
N VAL A 924 -25.02 35.18 -0.56
CA VAL A 924 -26.37 34.83 -1.01
C VAL A 924 -26.42 33.77 -2.13
N ASN A 925 -25.27 33.38 -2.66
CA ASN A 925 -25.15 32.50 -3.82
C ASN A 925 -25.85 31.15 -3.63
N GLY A 926 -26.80 30.85 -4.52
CA GLY A 926 -27.66 29.66 -4.49
C GLY A 926 -29.06 29.93 -3.95
N TRP A 927 -29.31 31.06 -3.29
CA TRP A 927 -30.66 31.42 -2.80
C TRP A 927 -31.59 31.96 -3.90
N GLU A 928 -31.06 32.42 -5.03
CA GLU A 928 -31.80 32.99 -6.16
C GLU A 928 -32.76 31.96 -6.81
N ARG A 929 -32.56 30.67 -6.51
CA ARG A 929 -33.42 29.56 -6.91
C ARG A 929 -34.67 29.39 -6.02
N TYR A 930 -34.64 29.90 -4.80
CA TYR A 930 -35.65 29.65 -3.77
C TYR A 930 -36.34 30.93 -3.26
N ALA A 931 -35.62 32.05 -3.26
CA ALA A 931 -36.06 33.37 -2.82
C ALA A 931 -35.96 34.40 -3.97
N ASP A 932 -36.78 35.46 -3.90
CA ASP A 932 -36.73 36.60 -4.82
C ASP A 932 -35.76 37.69 -4.32
N ALA A 933 -35.48 37.68 -3.01
CA ALA A 933 -34.67 38.67 -2.32
C ALA A 933 -34.01 38.05 -1.08
N GLY A 934 -33.06 38.76 -0.47
CA GLY A 934 -32.39 38.28 0.73
C GLY A 934 -31.77 39.39 1.57
N PHE A 935 -31.72 39.16 2.89
CA PHE A 935 -30.92 39.94 3.82
C PHE A 935 -29.69 39.08 4.20
N SER A 936 -28.55 39.46 3.64
CA SER A 936 -27.36 38.61 3.51
C SER A 936 -26.05 39.35 3.78
N MET A 937 -24.94 38.61 3.87
CA MET A 937 -23.59 39.16 3.96
C MET A 937 -23.01 39.40 2.55
N SER A 938 -22.35 40.54 2.36
CA SER A 938 -21.66 40.93 1.12
C SER A 938 -20.17 41.27 1.32
N THR A 939 -19.67 41.10 2.55
CA THR A 939 -18.28 41.36 2.95
C THR A 939 -17.82 40.30 3.96
N PHE A 940 -16.52 40.23 4.24
CA PHE A 940 -16.01 39.47 5.38
C PHE A 940 -16.53 40.03 6.72
N GLY A 941 -16.53 39.17 7.74
CA GLY A 941 -17.00 39.48 9.08
C GLY A 941 -16.14 40.50 9.87
N LYS A 942 -16.40 40.61 11.18
CA LYS A 942 -15.74 41.58 12.08
C LYS A 942 -15.51 40.98 13.46
N SER A 943 -14.33 41.23 14.05
CA SER A 943 -14.06 40.95 15.46
C SER A 943 -14.82 41.95 16.32
N LEU A 944 -15.95 41.49 16.87
CA LEU A 944 -16.88 42.18 17.76
C LEU A 944 -17.57 41.10 18.62
N PRO A 945 -18.12 41.41 19.80
CA PRO A 945 -18.99 40.48 20.52
C PRO A 945 -20.14 40.00 19.63
N GLY A 946 -20.55 38.73 19.74
CA GLY A 946 -21.43 38.10 18.73
C GLY A 946 -22.74 38.84 18.42
N LYS A 947 -23.34 39.52 19.41
CA LYS A 947 -24.52 40.39 19.18
C LYS A 947 -24.14 41.64 18.37
N ASP A 948 -23.04 42.28 18.72
CA ASP A 948 -22.57 43.51 18.09
C ASP A 948 -22.04 43.27 16.68
N ALA A 949 -21.56 42.06 16.38
CA ALA A 949 -21.30 41.60 15.02
C ALA A 949 -22.59 41.61 14.16
N TYR A 950 -23.68 40.98 14.63
CA TYR A 950 -24.97 41.04 13.92
C TYR A 950 -25.47 42.49 13.76
N ASN A 951 -25.45 43.30 14.82
CA ASN A 951 -25.81 44.73 14.77
C ASN A 951 -25.00 45.49 13.70
N TYR A 952 -23.67 45.27 13.66
CA TYR A 952 -22.75 45.93 12.73
C TYR A 952 -23.01 45.57 11.27
N PHE A 953 -23.55 44.38 10.98
CA PHE A 953 -23.95 43.95 9.63
C PHE A 953 -25.45 44.12 9.34
N GLY A 954 -26.19 44.85 10.19
CA GLY A 954 -27.60 45.19 9.98
C GLY A 954 -28.61 44.09 10.31
N PHE A 955 -28.17 42.97 10.91
CA PHE A 955 -29.05 41.89 11.32
C PHE A 955 -29.79 42.27 12.61
N ASP A 956 -30.89 43.01 12.42
CA ASP A 956 -31.82 43.50 13.44
C ASP A 956 -33.22 43.58 12.78
N GLU A 957 -34.26 43.05 13.43
CA GLU A 957 -35.64 43.11 12.92
C GLU A 957 -36.14 44.52 12.55
N GLU A 958 -35.64 45.56 13.22
CA GLU A 958 -35.97 46.96 12.96
C GLU A 958 -35.24 47.54 11.73
N VAL A 959 -34.18 46.87 11.25
CA VAL A 959 -33.47 47.20 10.00
C VAL A 959 -34.01 46.34 8.85
N ILE A 960 -34.32 45.07 9.09
CA ILE A 960 -34.81 44.14 8.07
C ILE A 960 -36.25 44.47 7.66
N ALA A 961 -37.16 44.71 8.62
CA ALA A 961 -38.58 44.91 8.32
C ALA A 961 -38.88 46.10 7.40
N PRO A 962 -38.24 47.29 7.53
CA PRO A 962 -38.43 48.39 6.58
C PRO A 962 -38.03 48.05 5.13
N GLU A 963 -36.94 47.32 4.91
CA GLU A 963 -36.50 46.96 3.55
C GLU A 963 -37.41 45.89 2.92
N VAL A 964 -37.87 44.93 3.74
CA VAL A 964 -38.91 43.96 3.31
C VAL A 964 -40.24 44.66 3.01
N ALA A 965 -40.63 45.67 3.79
CA ALA A 965 -41.84 46.45 3.53
C ALA A 965 -41.78 47.19 2.18
N LYS A 966 -40.65 47.83 1.86
CA LYS A 966 -40.43 48.46 0.54
C LYS A 966 -40.53 47.46 -0.61
N LEU A 967 -39.98 46.25 -0.45
CA LEU A 967 -40.09 45.18 -1.45
C LEU A 967 -41.55 44.75 -1.65
N VAL A 968 -42.32 44.60 -0.57
CA VAL A 968 -43.75 44.28 -0.60
C VAL A 968 -44.56 45.38 -1.28
N GLU A 969 -44.28 46.66 -0.99
CA GLU A 969 -44.93 47.80 -1.67
C GLU A 969 -44.58 47.88 -3.16
N PHE A 970 -43.32 47.60 -3.52
CA PHE A 970 -42.88 47.49 -4.91
C PHE A 970 -43.63 46.36 -5.64
N VAL A 971 -43.67 45.16 -5.07
CA VAL A 971 -44.38 44.00 -5.65
C VAL A 971 -45.89 44.23 -5.74
N LYS A 972 -46.51 44.93 -4.78
CA LYS A 972 -47.93 45.32 -4.84
C LYS A 972 -48.23 46.33 -5.96
N ARG A 973 -47.23 47.06 -6.45
CA ARG A 973 -47.38 48.07 -7.51
C ARG A 973 -47.01 47.55 -8.90
N GLU A 974 -45.86 46.88 -9.02
CA GLU A 974 -45.32 46.38 -10.30
C GLU A 974 -45.71 44.91 -10.60
N GLY A 975 -46.23 44.18 -9.60
CA GLY A 975 -46.48 42.74 -9.65
C GLY A 975 -45.22 41.90 -9.34
N VAL A 976 -45.39 40.70 -8.76
CA VAL A 976 -44.26 39.84 -8.33
C VAL A 976 -43.35 39.43 -9.49
N GLU A 977 -43.91 39.38 -10.70
CA GLU A 977 -43.22 39.00 -11.93
C GLU A 977 -42.12 39.99 -12.34
N SER A 978 -42.13 41.21 -11.77
CA SER A 978 -41.07 42.21 -11.92
C SER A 978 -39.73 41.81 -11.26
N LEU A 979 -39.73 40.80 -10.37
CA LEU A 979 -38.52 40.27 -9.75
C LEU A 979 -37.88 39.10 -10.53
N ARG A 980 -38.48 38.67 -11.67
CA ARG A 980 -37.99 37.51 -12.42
C ARG A 980 -36.60 37.74 -13.01
N GLY A 981 -35.61 37.06 -12.43
CA GLY A 981 -34.20 37.17 -12.82
C GLY A 981 -33.45 38.32 -12.14
N GLU A 982 -34.12 39.09 -11.26
CA GLU A 982 -33.54 40.22 -10.53
C GLU A 982 -33.58 39.96 -9.02
N PHE A 983 -32.68 39.09 -8.54
CA PHE A 983 -32.56 38.85 -7.11
C PHE A 983 -32.19 40.15 -6.37
N ARG A 984 -32.94 40.50 -5.31
CA ARG A 984 -32.74 41.73 -4.56
C ARG A 984 -32.01 41.48 -3.24
N ASP A 985 -30.74 41.87 -3.17
CA ASP A 985 -30.06 42.10 -1.89
C ASP A 985 -30.73 43.28 -1.18
N LEU A 986 -31.28 43.01 0.01
CA LEU A 986 -32.01 43.96 0.85
C LEU A 986 -31.15 44.53 1.97
N ASN A 987 -29.90 44.11 2.16
CA ASN A 987 -29.07 44.63 3.25
C ASN A 987 -28.57 46.05 2.90
N PRO A 988 -29.03 47.11 3.61
CA PRO A 988 -28.60 48.47 3.33
C PRO A 988 -27.20 48.76 3.91
N VAL A 989 -26.69 47.91 4.80
CA VAL A 989 -25.44 48.10 5.53
C VAL A 989 -24.26 47.61 4.70
N ARG A 990 -23.75 48.49 3.83
CA ARG A 990 -22.60 48.21 2.97
C ARG A 990 -21.33 48.83 3.53
N HIS A 991 -20.49 47.99 4.14
CA HIS A 991 -19.14 48.38 4.54
C HIS A 991 -18.24 48.43 3.31
N SER A 992 -17.49 49.52 3.14
CA SER A 992 -16.48 49.61 2.08
C SER A 992 -15.28 48.72 2.40
N HIS A 993 -14.76 48.02 1.39
CA HIS A 993 -13.42 47.46 1.48
C HIS A 993 -12.42 48.63 1.59
N GLN A 994 -11.68 48.65 2.69
CA GLN A 994 -10.44 49.44 2.87
C GLN A 994 -9.26 48.47 2.87
#